data_AF-A0A1M5WMQ2-F1
#
_entry.id   AF-A0A1M5WMQ2-F1
#
_cell.length_a   1.000
_cell.length_b   1.000
_cell.length_c   1.000
_cell.angle_alpha   90.00
_cell.angle_beta   90.00
_cell.angle_gamma   90.00
#
_symmetry.space_group_name_H-M   'P 1'
#
loop_
_entity.id
_entity.type
_entity.pdbx_description
1 polymer ?
#
loop_
_entity_poly.entity_id
_entity_poly.type
_entity_poly.pdbx_seq_one_letter_code
_entity_poly.pdbx_strand_id
1 'polypeptide(L)'
;MTLETSIEYVKGIGPDRAKLIKGVLGLSTVEDLLNFYPIRYLDKNKVYKISQLEENAIEVQLKGRITQVQEVQTGKTKRLSAKFNDDTGTMDLVWFQYSKWLKEQIPVNREVYIFGKINVFNRQFSMPHPEIEAEENKENDSRLKPIYPGSEKLTKRGLNQRFFQNVLRNICKEIPSLIEENFPEYMIKAFKFLSRQHTFLNMHFPKDMEHFEKADNRLKFEESFFFQLGYALKKLHHKSHSPGNPFPVVGDHFNDFYNHHIPFDLTNAQKRVLKEIRVDMKRPIQMNRLLQGDVGSGKTMVALLTMLIAMDNGFQSCMMAPTEILAQQHYNGIKDLLKETGINVRLLTGSSKTSERKIIHEELENGTLSILVGTHAVLEDKVKFKNLGLAIIDEQHRFGVAQRAKLWAKNKIPPHILVMTATPIPRTLAMSFYSDLDVSVIDEMPVGRKPIITAHRREKDRTYVYNFCRDEIRKGRQVYFVYPLIEESETLDYKNLMEGLDHVMNAFSDYNVTMLHGKMKPAEKDAAMNYFASGKAEIMVATTVIEVGVNVPNASVMVIESSERFGLSQLHQLRGRVGRGAEQSYCILMTSDKLSKESRTRIRTMTETNDGFKISEVDMQLRGPGDILGTQQSGVVDFKRLDLVNDSAIIKTTKNTVDKILEADPHLNRPDNMIIKNYYLKYYRGKNKWSKIS
;
A
#
# COMPACT_ATOMS: atom_id res chain seq x y z
N MET A 1 -35.30 11.04 -14.02
CA MET A 1 -34.20 11.40 -13.11
C MET A 1 -32.89 11.27 -13.89
N THR A 2 -31.81 11.96 -13.51
CA THR A 2 -30.46 11.74 -14.07
C THR A 2 -29.49 11.33 -12.96
N LEU A 3 -28.33 10.79 -13.32
CA LEU A 3 -27.29 10.42 -12.34
C LEU A 3 -26.81 11.59 -11.47
N GLU A 4 -26.80 12.81 -12.03
CA GLU A 4 -26.39 14.05 -11.35
C GLU A 4 -27.49 14.67 -10.48
N THR A 5 -28.70 14.11 -10.51
CA THR A 5 -29.82 14.62 -9.71
C THR A 5 -29.46 14.56 -8.22
N SER A 6 -29.67 15.67 -7.50
CA SER A 6 -29.47 15.78 -6.05
C SER A 6 -30.38 14.80 -5.29
N ILE A 7 -29.86 14.17 -4.24
CA ILE A 7 -30.61 13.19 -3.44
C ILE A 7 -31.85 13.78 -2.76
N GLU A 8 -31.96 15.10 -2.63
CA GLU A 8 -33.14 15.75 -2.06
C GLU A 8 -34.41 15.56 -2.90
N TYR A 9 -34.26 15.37 -4.22
CA TYR A 9 -35.36 15.12 -5.15
C TYR A 9 -35.71 13.64 -5.28
N VAL A 10 -34.97 12.75 -4.62
CA VAL A 10 -35.26 11.31 -4.62
C VAL A 10 -36.44 11.05 -3.69
N LYS A 11 -37.45 10.35 -4.22
CA LYS A 11 -38.67 10.00 -3.49
C LYS A 11 -38.35 9.28 -2.18
N GLY A 12 -38.75 9.90 -1.07
CA GLY A 12 -38.57 9.37 0.29
C GLY A 12 -37.43 10.00 1.11
N ILE A 13 -36.52 10.75 0.48
CA ILE A 13 -35.41 11.43 1.18
C ILE A 13 -35.84 12.83 1.64
N GLY A 14 -36.08 13.77 0.72
CA GLY A 14 -36.36 15.16 1.07
C GLY A 14 -35.14 15.92 1.63
N PRO A 15 -35.24 17.25 1.83
CA PRO A 15 -34.08 18.11 2.08
C PRO A 15 -33.38 17.83 3.43
N ASP A 16 -34.14 17.55 4.50
CA ASP A 16 -33.56 17.34 5.84
C ASP A 16 -32.80 16.02 5.94
N ARG A 17 -33.33 14.94 5.34
CA ARG A 17 -32.63 13.65 5.30
C ARG A 17 -31.44 13.72 4.36
N ALA A 18 -31.54 14.45 3.24
CA ALA A 18 -30.44 14.65 2.29
C ALA A 18 -29.23 15.33 2.95
N LYS A 19 -29.44 16.42 3.73
CA LYS A 19 -28.36 17.07 4.49
C LYS A 19 -27.66 16.11 5.45
N LEU A 20 -28.43 15.25 6.12
CA LEU A 20 -27.90 14.30 7.08
C LEU A 20 -27.11 13.16 6.41
N ILE A 21 -27.62 12.62 5.31
CA ILE A 21 -26.92 11.61 4.49
C ILE A 21 -25.61 12.18 3.96
N LYS A 22 -25.64 13.41 3.41
CA LYS A 22 -24.44 14.09 2.92
C LYS A 22 -23.41 14.33 4.03
N GLY A 23 -23.85 14.79 5.19
CA GLY A 23 -22.95 15.08 6.31
C GLY A 23 -22.31 13.85 6.97
N VAL A 24 -22.95 12.68 6.88
CA VAL A 24 -22.46 11.44 7.54
C VAL A 24 -21.83 10.47 6.56
N LEU A 25 -22.41 10.29 5.38
CA LEU A 25 -21.98 9.32 4.37
C LEU A 25 -21.32 9.96 3.14
N GLY A 26 -21.34 11.30 3.02
CA GLY A 26 -20.77 12.00 1.87
C GLY A 26 -21.59 11.93 0.58
N LEU A 27 -22.72 11.22 0.57
CA LEU A 27 -23.54 10.99 -0.63
C LEU A 27 -24.40 12.23 -0.95
N SER A 28 -24.34 12.71 -2.18
CA SER A 28 -25.04 13.93 -2.62
C SER A 28 -25.89 13.74 -3.86
N THR A 29 -25.60 12.74 -4.70
CA THR A 29 -26.25 12.51 -6.00
C THR A 29 -26.86 11.10 -6.11
N VAL A 30 -27.69 10.90 -7.14
CA VAL A 30 -28.22 9.56 -7.50
C VAL A 30 -27.08 8.60 -7.86
N GLU A 31 -26.03 9.09 -8.53
CA GLU A 31 -24.82 8.31 -8.78
C GLU A 31 -24.16 7.83 -7.49
N ASP A 32 -24.06 8.69 -6.47
CA ASP A 32 -23.49 8.31 -5.17
C ASP A 32 -24.31 7.20 -4.51
N LEU A 33 -25.65 7.27 -4.58
CA LEU A 33 -26.55 6.24 -4.04
C LEU A 33 -26.43 4.91 -4.79
N LEU A 34 -26.35 4.92 -6.13
CA LEU A 34 -26.13 3.71 -6.93
C LEU A 34 -24.76 3.07 -6.70
N ASN A 35 -23.82 3.85 -6.19
CA ASN A 35 -22.49 3.38 -5.81
C ASN A 35 -22.37 3.08 -4.31
N PHE A 36 -23.47 3.22 -3.56
CA PHE A 36 -23.54 2.90 -2.14
C PHE A 36 -23.87 1.42 -1.97
N TYR A 37 -22.84 0.57 -2.12
CA TYR A 37 -23.02 -0.87 -2.16
C TYR A 37 -23.30 -1.49 -0.78
N PRO A 38 -24.01 -2.63 -0.72
CA PRO A 38 -24.18 -3.41 0.50
C PRO A 38 -22.84 -3.95 1.03
N ILE A 39 -22.68 -4.00 2.35
CA ILE A 39 -21.54 -4.63 3.05
C ILE A 39 -21.68 -6.15 2.98
N ARG A 40 -22.91 -6.65 3.13
CA ARG A 40 -23.24 -8.08 3.12
C ARG A 40 -24.68 -8.28 2.65
N TYR A 41 -24.99 -9.51 2.27
CA TYR A 41 -26.35 -9.95 1.99
C TYR A 41 -26.78 -10.94 3.05
N LEU A 42 -28.01 -10.80 3.54
CA LEU A 42 -28.64 -11.77 4.40
C LEU A 42 -29.39 -12.76 3.54
N ASP A 43 -28.97 -14.02 3.61
CA ASP A 43 -29.66 -15.13 2.98
C ASP A 43 -30.82 -15.59 3.87
N LYS A 44 -32.03 -15.18 3.48
CA LYS A 44 -33.28 -15.57 4.12
C LYS A 44 -33.91 -16.84 3.50
N ASN A 45 -33.22 -17.51 2.56
CA ASN A 45 -33.68 -18.78 1.99
C ASN A 45 -33.33 -19.99 2.85
N LYS A 46 -32.16 -19.98 3.50
CA LYS A 46 -31.73 -21.11 4.34
C LYS A 46 -32.49 -21.10 5.66
N VAL A 47 -33.51 -21.95 5.73
CA VAL A 47 -34.23 -22.25 6.96
C VAL A 47 -33.51 -23.38 7.66
N TYR A 48 -32.94 -23.09 8.82
CA TYR A 48 -32.30 -24.07 9.69
C TYR A 48 -33.35 -24.71 10.61
N LYS A 49 -33.02 -25.88 11.14
CA LYS A 49 -33.71 -26.45 12.30
C LYS A 49 -32.91 -26.14 13.57
N ILE A 50 -33.55 -26.10 14.73
CA ILE A 50 -32.91 -25.85 16.03
C ILE A 50 -31.81 -26.89 16.31
N SER A 51 -32.01 -28.14 15.88
CA SER A 51 -31.01 -29.21 15.96
C SER A 51 -29.75 -28.99 15.11
N GLN A 52 -29.78 -28.10 14.11
CA GLN A 52 -28.67 -27.83 13.20
C GLN A 52 -27.89 -26.57 13.60
N LEU A 53 -28.20 -25.98 14.75
CA LEU A 53 -27.55 -24.76 15.20
C LEU A 53 -26.18 -25.06 15.79
N GLU A 54 -25.18 -24.33 15.31
CA GLU A 54 -23.83 -24.34 15.86
C GLU A 54 -23.58 -23.05 16.67
N GLU A 55 -22.72 -23.12 17.69
CA GLU A 55 -22.40 -21.97 18.56
C GLU A 55 -21.81 -20.77 17.80
N ASN A 56 -21.29 -20.98 16.58
CA ASN A 56 -20.66 -19.96 15.74
C ASN A 56 -21.55 -19.38 14.63
N ALA A 57 -22.84 -19.75 14.56
CA ALA A 57 -23.75 -19.21 13.56
C ALA A 57 -24.08 -17.72 13.84
N ILE A 58 -23.76 -16.83 12.89
CA ILE A 58 -23.85 -15.36 13.09
C ILE A 58 -25.30 -14.89 13.12
N GLU A 59 -26.10 -15.22 12.11
CA GLU A 59 -27.53 -14.91 12.01
C GLU A 59 -28.20 -16.04 11.21
N VAL A 60 -29.34 -16.56 11.69
CA VAL A 60 -30.05 -17.67 11.03
C VAL A 60 -31.53 -17.39 10.93
N GLN A 61 -32.18 -18.06 9.99
CA GLN A 61 -33.63 -18.11 9.90
C GLN A 61 -34.15 -19.48 10.35
N LEU A 62 -35.16 -19.49 11.21
CA LEU A 62 -35.85 -20.70 11.68
C LEU A 62 -37.34 -20.59 11.36
N LYS A 63 -37.99 -21.74 11.10
CA LYS A 63 -39.44 -21.84 10.94
C LYS A 63 -40.01 -22.60 12.13
N GLY A 64 -41.05 -22.07 12.77
CA GLY A 64 -41.65 -22.70 13.95
C GLY A 64 -42.79 -21.87 14.53
N ARG A 65 -43.16 -22.16 15.77
CA ARG A 65 -44.28 -21.51 16.48
C ARG A 65 -43.82 -20.88 17.78
N ILE A 66 -44.29 -19.66 18.05
CA ILE A 66 -44.07 -18.99 19.34
C ILE A 66 -45.21 -19.42 20.28
N THR A 67 -44.90 -20.10 21.37
CA THR A 67 -45.92 -20.74 22.24
C THR A 67 -46.19 -19.97 23.53
N GLN A 68 -45.14 -19.52 24.20
CA GLN A 68 -45.24 -18.82 25.49
C GLN A 68 -44.58 -17.45 25.36
N VAL A 69 -45.22 -16.41 25.88
CA VAL A 69 -44.65 -15.05 25.98
C VAL A 69 -44.81 -14.60 27.44
N GLN A 70 -43.70 -14.29 28.10
CA GLN A 70 -43.67 -13.91 29.49
C GLN A 70 -42.76 -12.70 29.71
N GLU A 71 -43.12 -11.88 30.70
CA GLU A 71 -42.35 -10.72 31.11
C GLU A 71 -41.54 -11.09 32.36
N VAL A 72 -40.22 -11.14 32.21
CA VAL A 72 -39.31 -11.55 33.29
C VAL A 72 -38.65 -10.30 33.86
N GLN A 73 -38.89 -10.05 35.15
CA GLN A 73 -38.26 -8.95 35.87
C GLN A 73 -37.10 -9.49 36.73
N THR A 74 -35.91 -8.94 36.55
CA THR A 74 -34.72 -9.32 37.32
C THR A 74 -34.11 -8.06 37.94
N GLY A 75 -34.48 -7.76 39.19
CA GLY A 75 -34.11 -6.50 39.84
C GLY A 75 -34.77 -5.29 39.17
N LYS A 76 -33.96 -4.30 38.77
CA LYS A 76 -34.42 -3.06 38.09
C LYS A 76 -34.63 -3.21 36.58
N THR A 77 -34.22 -4.32 35.97
CA THR A 77 -34.34 -4.55 34.53
C THR A 77 -35.52 -5.47 34.21
N LYS A 78 -36.30 -5.10 33.17
CA LYS A 78 -37.41 -5.89 32.64
C LYS A 78 -37.03 -6.40 31.26
N ARG A 79 -37.31 -7.67 30.97
CA ARG A 79 -37.14 -8.26 29.64
C ARG A 79 -38.37 -9.06 29.24
N LEU A 80 -38.71 -9.04 27.96
CA LEU A 80 -39.72 -9.93 27.39
C LEU A 80 -39.01 -11.20 26.93
N SER A 81 -39.55 -12.36 27.28
CA SER A 81 -39.03 -13.65 26.86
C SER A 81 -40.16 -14.45 26.22
N ALA A 82 -39.88 -15.12 25.10
CA ALA A 82 -40.83 -16.02 24.46
C ALA A 82 -40.20 -17.35 24.10
N LYS A 83 -40.97 -18.44 24.12
CA LYS A 83 -40.51 -19.77 23.66
C LYS A 83 -40.88 -19.99 22.22
N PHE A 84 -39.88 -20.33 21.41
CA PHE A 84 -40.03 -20.72 20.02
C PHE A 84 -39.77 -22.22 19.88
N ASN A 85 -40.70 -22.92 19.26
CA ASN A 85 -40.62 -24.36 19.02
C ASN A 85 -40.60 -24.65 17.53
N ASP A 86 -39.67 -25.51 17.10
CA ASP A 86 -39.74 -26.19 15.82
C ASP A 86 -39.93 -27.70 16.02
N ASP A 87 -39.91 -28.48 14.95
CA ASP A 87 -40.10 -29.94 15.02
C ASP A 87 -38.95 -30.67 15.73
N THR A 88 -37.85 -29.99 16.06
CA THR A 88 -36.62 -30.58 16.59
C THR A 88 -36.18 -30.07 17.96
N GLY A 89 -36.74 -28.96 18.45
CA GLY A 89 -36.40 -28.43 19.75
C GLY A 89 -37.12 -27.14 20.13
N THR A 90 -36.63 -26.54 21.23
CA THR A 90 -37.14 -25.30 21.80
C THR A 90 -36.00 -24.30 21.99
N MET A 91 -36.26 -23.04 21.69
CA MET A 91 -35.31 -21.93 21.81
C MET A 91 -35.97 -20.72 22.49
N ASP A 92 -35.21 -19.96 23.27
CA ASP A 92 -35.70 -18.75 23.92
C ASP A 92 -35.49 -17.49 23.06
N LEU A 93 -36.55 -16.74 22.81
CA LEU A 93 -36.50 -15.40 22.22
C LEU A 93 -36.47 -14.36 23.33
N VAL A 94 -35.59 -13.35 23.24
CA VAL A 94 -35.40 -12.38 24.33
C VAL A 94 -35.39 -10.95 23.79
N TRP A 95 -36.17 -10.04 24.38
CA TRP A 95 -36.11 -8.61 24.10
C TRP A 95 -35.78 -7.85 25.38
N PHE A 96 -34.62 -7.19 25.39
CA PHE A 96 -34.16 -6.35 26.51
C PHE A 96 -34.80 -4.96 26.51
N GLN A 97 -35.26 -4.52 25.34
CA GLN A 97 -36.00 -3.27 25.12
C GLN A 97 -37.17 -3.58 24.18
N TYR A 98 -38.40 -3.41 24.67
CA TYR A 98 -39.62 -3.67 23.90
C TYR A 98 -40.68 -2.59 24.18
N SER A 99 -41.50 -2.28 23.19
CA SER A 99 -42.70 -1.44 23.34
C SER A 99 -43.92 -2.32 23.64
N LYS A 100 -44.98 -1.72 24.23
CA LYS A 100 -46.27 -2.43 24.39
C LYS A 100 -46.81 -2.95 23.06
N TRP A 101 -46.63 -2.16 21.99
CA TRP A 101 -47.01 -2.54 20.62
C TRP A 101 -46.30 -3.80 20.12
N LEU A 102 -45.00 -3.98 20.41
CA LEU A 102 -44.28 -5.20 20.03
C LEU A 102 -44.86 -6.43 20.74
N LYS A 103 -45.24 -6.31 22.02
CA LYS A 103 -45.87 -7.40 22.79
C LYS A 103 -47.20 -7.84 22.18
N GLU A 104 -47.99 -6.90 21.67
CA GLU A 104 -49.27 -7.16 21.01
C GLU A 104 -49.12 -7.75 19.61
N GLN A 105 -48.02 -7.45 18.90
CA GLN A 105 -47.75 -7.96 17.56
C GLN A 105 -47.16 -9.37 17.50
N ILE A 106 -46.69 -9.95 18.62
CA ILE A 106 -46.11 -11.30 18.62
C ILE A 106 -47.24 -12.32 18.37
N PRO A 107 -47.21 -13.06 17.24
CA PRO A 107 -48.28 -13.99 16.89
C PRO A 107 -48.09 -15.32 17.64
N VAL A 108 -48.77 -15.44 18.78
CA VAL A 108 -48.74 -16.67 19.60
C VAL A 108 -49.50 -17.80 18.89
N ASN A 109 -48.95 -19.01 18.94
CA ASN A 109 -49.47 -20.24 18.36
C ASN A 109 -49.68 -20.23 16.83
N ARG A 110 -49.03 -19.31 16.11
CA ARG A 110 -48.98 -19.30 14.64
C ARG A 110 -47.60 -19.70 14.14
N GLU A 111 -47.55 -20.26 12.93
CA GLU A 111 -46.29 -20.48 12.24
C GLU A 111 -45.68 -19.15 11.80
N VAL A 112 -44.42 -18.97 12.18
CA VAL A 112 -43.62 -17.79 11.88
C VAL A 112 -42.22 -18.17 11.48
N TYR A 113 -41.62 -17.26 10.72
CA TYR A 113 -40.18 -17.23 10.52
C TYR A 113 -39.58 -16.26 11.51
N ILE A 114 -38.58 -16.73 12.26
CA ILE A 114 -37.76 -15.87 13.10
C ILE A 114 -36.37 -15.76 12.48
N PHE A 115 -35.82 -14.55 12.51
CA PHE A 115 -34.48 -14.27 12.01
C PHE A 115 -33.69 -13.46 13.04
N GLY A 116 -32.46 -13.87 13.31
CA GLY A 116 -31.60 -13.16 14.25
C GLY A 116 -30.34 -13.91 14.60
N LYS A 117 -29.53 -13.28 15.46
CA LYS A 117 -28.29 -13.85 15.96
C LYS A 117 -28.56 -14.90 17.03
N ILE A 118 -27.82 -16.00 17.00
CA ILE A 118 -27.89 -17.02 18.05
C ILE A 118 -26.91 -16.67 19.17
N ASN A 119 -27.40 -16.78 20.40
CA ASN A 119 -26.62 -16.76 21.62
C ASN A 119 -26.83 -18.06 22.37
N VAL A 120 -25.77 -18.61 22.96
CA VAL A 120 -25.87 -19.75 23.87
C VAL A 120 -25.80 -19.26 25.30
N PHE A 121 -26.81 -19.58 26.10
CA PHE A 121 -26.84 -19.30 27.53
C PHE A 121 -27.30 -20.55 28.27
N ASN A 122 -26.54 -21.00 29.27
CA ASN A 122 -26.81 -22.24 30.02
C ASN A 122 -27.06 -23.48 29.13
N ARG A 123 -26.26 -23.63 28.05
CA ARG A 123 -26.40 -24.72 27.05
C ARG A 123 -27.75 -24.74 26.32
N GLN A 124 -28.50 -23.64 26.35
CA GLN A 124 -29.71 -23.46 25.56
C GLN A 124 -29.49 -22.35 24.53
N PHE A 125 -30.00 -22.57 23.33
CA PHE A 125 -30.01 -21.53 22.31
C PHE A 125 -31.01 -20.44 22.69
N SER A 126 -30.62 -19.20 22.41
CA SER A 126 -31.45 -18.03 22.58
C SER A 126 -31.22 -17.06 21.42
N MET A 127 -32.25 -16.29 21.08
CA MET A 127 -32.17 -15.29 20.03
C MET A 127 -32.61 -13.93 20.58
N PRO A 128 -31.66 -13.00 20.83
CA PRO A 128 -32.00 -11.66 21.27
C PRO A 128 -32.56 -10.83 20.10
N HIS A 129 -33.66 -10.12 20.35
CA HIS A 129 -34.32 -9.21 19.41
C HIS A 129 -34.55 -9.79 18.00
N PRO A 130 -35.22 -10.95 17.87
CA PRO A 130 -35.49 -11.55 16.56
C PRO A 130 -36.43 -10.68 15.73
N GLU A 131 -36.21 -10.65 14.43
CA GLU A 131 -37.22 -10.25 13.45
C GLU A 131 -38.23 -11.39 13.32
N ILE A 132 -39.52 -11.09 13.48
CA ILE A 132 -40.62 -12.05 13.31
C ILE A 132 -41.36 -11.69 12.04
N GLU A 133 -41.42 -12.64 11.10
CA GLU A 133 -42.18 -12.52 9.85
C GLU A 133 -43.25 -13.64 9.83
N ALA A 134 -44.52 -13.25 9.63
CA ALA A 134 -45.62 -14.19 9.43
C ALA A 134 -45.50 -14.86 8.05
N GLU A 135 -45.88 -16.14 7.95
CA GLU A 135 -45.76 -16.95 6.73
C GLU A 135 -46.46 -16.33 5.51
N GLU A 136 -47.59 -15.66 5.73
CA GLU A 136 -48.41 -14.99 4.70
C GLU A 136 -47.66 -13.84 3.96
N ASN A 137 -46.59 -13.29 4.54
CA ASN A 137 -45.83 -12.17 3.95
C ASN A 137 -44.62 -12.60 3.11
N LYS A 138 -44.35 -13.90 2.99
CA LYS A 138 -43.07 -14.40 2.45
C LYS A 138 -42.96 -14.36 0.92
N GLU A 139 -44.08 -14.31 0.19
CA GLU A 139 -44.09 -14.41 -1.28
C GLU A 139 -43.44 -13.23 -2.01
N ASN A 140 -43.27 -12.07 -1.36
CA ASN A 140 -42.74 -10.85 -1.98
C ASN A 140 -41.31 -10.46 -1.58
N ASP A 141 -40.64 -11.28 -0.75
CA ASP A 141 -39.36 -10.89 -0.21
C ASP A 141 -38.18 -11.39 -1.05
N SER A 142 -37.29 -10.46 -1.40
CA SER A 142 -36.08 -10.75 -2.17
C SER A 142 -35.24 -11.78 -1.43
N ARG A 143 -34.90 -12.88 -2.13
CA ARG A 143 -34.13 -14.03 -1.65
C ARG A 143 -32.85 -13.67 -0.87
N LEU A 144 -32.18 -12.59 -1.28
CA LEU A 144 -31.03 -12.00 -0.61
C LEU A 144 -31.35 -10.56 -0.20
N LYS A 145 -31.35 -10.25 1.10
CA LYS A 145 -31.59 -8.88 1.59
C LYS A 145 -30.26 -8.13 1.73
N PRO A 146 -30.06 -7.00 1.02
CA PRO A 146 -28.83 -6.22 1.15
C PRO A 146 -28.78 -5.46 2.48
N ILE A 147 -27.60 -5.45 3.10
CA ILE A 147 -27.31 -4.65 4.29
C ILE A 147 -26.31 -3.57 3.93
N TYR A 148 -26.75 -2.33 4.03
CA TYR A 148 -25.98 -1.15 3.70
C TYR A 148 -25.19 -0.62 4.91
N PRO A 149 -24.08 0.09 4.68
CA PRO A 149 -23.40 0.83 5.73
C PRO A 149 -24.38 1.75 6.49
N GLY A 150 -24.24 1.81 7.82
CA GLY A 150 -25.11 2.63 8.66
C GLY A 150 -24.34 3.27 9.81
N SER A 151 -24.93 4.31 10.40
CA SER A 151 -24.41 4.91 11.63
C SER A 151 -25.54 5.10 12.64
N GLU A 152 -25.21 5.06 13.92
CA GLU A 152 -26.19 5.30 14.98
C GLU A 152 -26.91 6.65 14.83
N LYS A 153 -26.20 7.67 14.33
CA LYS A 153 -26.78 9.01 14.07
C LYS A 153 -27.88 8.93 12.99
N LEU A 154 -27.68 8.11 11.96
CA LEU A 154 -28.67 7.90 10.89
C LEU A 154 -29.87 7.11 11.43
N THR A 155 -29.61 6.01 12.14
CA THR A 155 -30.66 5.12 12.64
C THR A 155 -31.59 5.82 13.61
N LYS A 156 -31.07 6.69 14.50
CA LYS A 156 -31.88 7.50 15.43
C LYS A 156 -32.87 8.45 14.73
N ARG A 157 -32.60 8.82 13.47
CA ARG A 157 -33.49 9.68 12.66
C ARG A 157 -34.36 8.90 11.66
N GLY A 158 -34.48 7.58 11.84
CA GLY A 158 -35.31 6.73 11.00
C GLY A 158 -34.69 6.32 9.67
N LEU A 159 -33.40 6.63 9.43
CA LEU A 159 -32.64 6.15 8.27
C LEU A 159 -32.04 4.79 8.60
N ASN A 160 -32.89 3.77 8.60
CA ASN A 160 -32.54 2.39 8.89
C ASN A 160 -32.32 1.56 7.60
N GLN A 161 -32.01 0.27 7.73
CA GLN A 161 -31.80 -0.61 6.57
C GLN A 161 -33.00 -0.64 5.62
N ARG A 162 -34.23 -0.68 6.16
CA ARG A 162 -35.47 -0.67 5.36
C ARG A 162 -35.61 0.61 4.53
N PHE A 163 -35.19 1.75 5.08
CA PHE A 163 -35.15 3.02 4.35
C PHE A 163 -34.24 2.93 3.12
N PHE A 164 -32.98 2.53 3.31
CA PHE A 164 -32.02 2.42 2.20
C PHE A 164 -32.44 1.38 1.16
N GLN A 165 -32.96 0.23 1.60
CA GLN A 165 -33.51 -0.79 0.71
C GLN A 165 -34.65 -0.24 -0.16
N ASN A 166 -35.60 0.51 0.42
CA ASN A 166 -36.72 1.07 -0.35
C ASN A 166 -36.26 2.17 -1.32
N VAL A 167 -35.39 3.07 -0.89
CA VAL A 167 -34.84 4.14 -1.73
C VAL A 167 -34.08 3.53 -2.92
N LEU A 168 -33.16 2.61 -2.66
CA LEU A 168 -32.35 1.99 -3.71
C LEU A 168 -33.18 1.09 -4.61
N ARG A 169 -34.21 0.40 -4.09
CA ARG A 169 -35.15 -0.37 -4.92
C ARG A 169 -35.90 0.52 -5.89
N ASN A 170 -36.28 1.74 -5.47
CA ASN A 170 -36.92 2.70 -6.36
C ASN A 170 -35.97 3.21 -7.43
N ILE A 171 -34.73 3.57 -7.07
CA ILE A 171 -33.71 4.00 -8.04
C ILE A 171 -33.39 2.85 -9.01
N CYS A 172 -33.31 1.61 -8.53
CA CYS A 172 -33.02 0.44 -9.35
C CYS A 172 -34.05 0.20 -10.47
N LYS A 173 -35.32 0.61 -10.27
CA LYS A 173 -36.35 0.53 -11.31
C LYS A 173 -36.07 1.48 -12.47
N GLU A 174 -35.37 2.58 -12.23
CA GLU A 174 -35.02 3.59 -13.23
C GLU A 174 -33.67 3.29 -13.93
N ILE A 175 -32.92 2.27 -13.49
CA ILE A 175 -31.60 1.88 -14.05
C ILE A 175 -31.57 1.83 -15.58
N PRO A 176 -32.54 1.22 -16.30
CA PRO A 176 -32.50 1.15 -17.77
C PRO A 176 -32.40 2.52 -18.46
N SER A 177 -32.91 3.57 -17.81
CA SER A 177 -32.85 4.95 -18.30
C SER A 177 -31.66 5.75 -17.76
N LEU A 178 -31.03 5.29 -16.68
CA LEU A 178 -29.93 5.98 -15.99
C LEU A 178 -28.54 5.48 -16.41
N ILE A 179 -28.44 4.19 -16.77
CA ILE A 179 -27.16 3.51 -16.98
C ILE A 179 -27.04 3.06 -18.42
N GLU A 180 -26.09 3.66 -19.12
CA GLU A 180 -25.62 3.23 -20.42
C GLU A 180 -24.48 2.22 -20.27
N GLU A 181 -24.30 1.40 -21.31
CA GLU A 181 -23.19 0.47 -21.42
C GLU A 181 -21.88 1.23 -21.70
N ASN A 182 -20.76 0.73 -21.18
CA ASN A 182 -19.44 1.35 -21.28
C ASN A 182 -18.40 0.44 -21.95
N PHE A 183 -18.73 -0.85 -22.12
CA PHE A 183 -17.91 -1.80 -22.83
C PHE A 183 -18.51 -2.16 -24.18
N PRO A 184 -17.67 -2.40 -25.20
CA PRO A 184 -18.13 -2.88 -26.49
C PRO A 184 -18.60 -4.33 -26.42
N GLU A 185 -19.45 -4.71 -27.35
CA GLU A 185 -20.10 -6.03 -27.36
C GLU A 185 -19.08 -7.18 -27.41
N TYR A 186 -17.94 -6.99 -28.09
CA TYR A 186 -16.87 -7.98 -28.15
C TYR A 186 -16.26 -8.26 -26.78
N MET A 187 -16.10 -7.25 -25.91
CA MET A 187 -15.59 -7.44 -24.55
C MET A 187 -16.63 -8.13 -23.67
N ILE A 188 -17.90 -7.73 -23.78
CA ILE A 188 -18.99 -8.33 -23.00
C ILE A 188 -19.09 -9.82 -23.31
N LYS A 189 -19.02 -10.21 -24.59
CA LYS A 189 -19.04 -11.62 -25.03
C LYS A 189 -17.79 -12.38 -24.60
N ALA A 190 -16.59 -11.81 -24.79
CA ALA A 190 -15.33 -12.48 -24.49
C ALA A 190 -15.18 -12.82 -23.00
N PHE A 191 -15.58 -11.89 -22.11
CA PHE A 191 -15.48 -12.08 -20.66
C PHE A 191 -16.76 -12.60 -20.02
N LYS A 192 -17.81 -12.87 -20.82
CA LYS A 192 -19.14 -13.31 -20.35
C LYS A 192 -19.72 -12.38 -19.28
N PHE A 193 -19.52 -11.07 -19.43
CA PHE A 193 -20.04 -10.09 -18.49
C PHE A 193 -21.56 -9.99 -18.59
N LEU A 194 -22.20 -9.63 -17.48
CA LEU A 194 -23.58 -9.16 -17.48
C LEU A 194 -23.69 -7.88 -18.34
N SER A 195 -24.87 -7.28 -18.52
CA SER A 195 -24.97 -5.88 -19.01
C SER A 195 -24.88 -4.90 -17.86
N ARG A 196 -24.47 -3.64 -18.11
CA ARG A 196 -24.09 -2.72 -17.02
C ARG A 196 -25.25 -2.46 -16.09
N GLN A 197 -26.43 -2.35 -16.68
CA GLN A 197 -27.72 -2.28 -16.00
C GLN A 197 -27.95 -3.48 -15.07
N HIS A 198 -27.78 -4.71 -15.58
CA HIS A 198 -27.93 -5.92 -14.76
C HIS A 198 -26.86 -6.03 -13.67
N THR A 199 -25.68 -5.46 -13.90
CA THR A 199 -24.59 -5.44 -12.91
C THR A 199 -25.00 -4.62 -11.69
N PHE A 200 -25.41 -3.36 -11.89
CA PHE A 200 -25.88 -2.52 -10.78
C PHE A 200 -27.11 -3.12 -10.09
N LEU A 201 -28.05 -3.72 -10.85
CA LEU A 201 -29.20 -4.39 -10.25
C LEU A 201 -28.78 -5.54 -9.32
N ASN A 202 -27.90 -6.43 -9.77
CA ASN A 202 -27.45 -7.58 -8.96
C ASN A 202 -26.47 -7.19 -7.85
N MET A 203 -25.88 -6.00 -7.90
CA MET A 203 -25.07 -5.44 -6.83
C MET A 203 -25.87 -4.85 -5.68
N HIS A 204 -27.15 -4.54 -5.90
CA HIS A 204 -28.04 -4.10 -4.82
C HIS A 204 -29.04 -5.19 -4.43
N PHE A 205 -29.60 -5.88 -5.42
CA PHE A 205 -30.63 -6.90 -5.25
C PHE A 205 -30.29 -8.13 -6.09
N PRO A 206 -29.28 -8.92 -5.69
CA PRO A 206 -28.90 -10.12 -6.41
C PRO A 206 -30.02 -11.17 -6.42
N LYS A 207 -30.16 -11.87 -7.54
CA LYS A 207 -31.03 -13.05 -7.64
C LYS A 207 -30.54 -14.21 -6.77
N ASP A 208 -29.22 -14.41 -6.77
CA ASP A 208 -28.48 -15.41 -6.01
C ASP A 208 -27.01 -14.94 -5.86
N MET A 209 -26.21 -15.69 -5.09
CA MET A 209 -24.81 -15.35 -4.86
C MET A 209 -23.96 -15.44 -6.14
N GLU A 210 -24.31 -16.29 -7.11
CA GLU A 210 -23.58 -16.41 -8.37
C GLU A 210 -23.73 -15.14 -9.23
N HIS A 211 -24.95 -14.58 -9.30
CA HIS A 211 -25.20 -13.32 -9.98
C HIS A 211 -24.53 -12.14 -9.29
N PHE A 212 -24.47 -12.16 -7.96
CA PHE A 212 -23.69 -11.18 -7.20
C PHE A 212 -22.21 -11.27 -7.57
N GLU A 213 -21.60 -12.45 -7.55
CA GLU A 213 -20.19 -12.65 -7.89
C GLU A 213 -19.88 -12.20 -9.33
N LYS A 214 -20.75 -12.52 -10.30
CA LYS A 214 -20.60 -12.04 -11.69
C LYS A 214 -20.67 -10.51 -11.79
N ALA A 215 -21.56 -9.90 -11.02
CA ALA A 215 -21.70 -8.44 -11.01
C ALA A 215 -20.50 -7.75 -10.32
N ASP A 216 -20.05 -8.29 -9.20
CA ASP A 216 -18.89 -7.81 -8.45
C ASP A 216 -17.60 -7.90 -9.29
N ASN A 217 -17.36 -9.07 -9.89
CA ASN A 217 -16.21 -9.28 -10.79
C ASN A 217 -16.20 -8.31 -11.96
N ARG A 218 -17.36 -8.03 -12.56
CA ARG A 218 -17.45 -7.06 -13.64
C ARG A 218 -17.17 -5.63 -13.15
N LEU A 219 -17.73 -5.19 -12.03
CA LEU A 219 -17.45 -3.84 -11.51
C LEU A 219 -15.96 -3.67 -11.17
N LYS A 220 -15.35 -4.67 -10.55
CA LYS A 220 -13.90 -4.70 -10.31
C LYS A 220 -13.11 -4.59 -11.62
N PHE A 221 -13.53 -5.33 -12.64
CA PHE A 221 -12.94 -5.24 -13.97
C PHE A 221 -13.14 -3.87 -14.61
N GLU A 222 -14.34 -3.28 -14.50
CA GLU A 222 -14.67 -1.93 -14.99
C GLU A 222 -13.76 -0.88 -14.36
N GLU A 223 -13.68 -0.84 -13.03
CA GLU A 223 -12.82 0.08 -12.29
C GLU A 223 -11.35 -0.10 -12.67
N SER A 224 -10.88 -1.34 -12.69
CA SER A 224 -9.50 -1.68 -13.05
C SER A 224 -9.19 -1.30 -14.51
N PHE A 225 -10.09 -1.56 -15.45
CA PHE A 225 -9.90 -1.31 -16.87
C PHE A 225 -9.76 0.19 -17.16
N PHE A 226 -10.70 1.02 -16.70
CA PHE A 226 -10.63 2.47 -16.98
C PHE A 226 -9.47 3.15 -16.27
N PHE A 227 -9.07 2.62 -15.12
CA PHE A 227 -7.85 3.03 -14.44
C PHE A 227 -6.60 2.70 -15.27
N GLN A 228 -6.44 1.45 -15.74
CA GLN A 228 -5.33 1.03 -16.59
C GLN A 228 -5.33 1.78 -17.94
N LEU A 229 -6.50 2.03 -18.53
CA LEU A 229 -6.65 2.78 -19.77
C LEU A 229 -6.15 4.21 -19.63
N GLY A 230 -6.54 4.90 -18.56
CA GLY A 230 -6.09 6.27 -18.31
C GLY A 230 -4.58 6.37 -18.15
N TYR A 231 -3.97 5.39 -17.49
CA TYR A 231 -2.52 5.28 -17.40
C TYR A 231 -1.88 5.06 -18.77
N ALA A 232 -2.34 4.06 -19.53
CA ALA A 232 -1.74 3.71 -20.80
C ALA A 232 -1.84 4.84 -21.83
N LEU A 233 -2.96 5.58 -21.86
CA LEU A 233 -3.11 6.81 -22.65
C LEU A 233 -2.13 7.90 -22.21
N LYS A 234 -1.93 8.11 -20.90
CA LYS A 234 -0.93 9.06 -20.38
C LYS A 234 0.48 8.67 -20.79
N LYS A 235 0.81 7.37 -20.75
CA LYS A 235 2.10 6.83 -21.19
C LYS A 235 2.33 7.07 -22.68
N LEU A 236 1.31 6.86 -23.52
CA LEU A 236 1.37 7.17 -24.95
C LEU A 236 1.57 8.67 -25.19
N HIS A 237 0.88 9.52 -24.43
CA HIS A 237 1.05 10.97 -24.51
C HIS A 237 2.48 11.40 -24.13
N HIS A 238 3.04 10.92 -23.02
CA HIS A 238 4.44 11.18 -22.65
C HIS A 238 5.42 10.70 -23.72
N LYS A 239 5.22 9.48 -24.25
CA LYS A 239 6.08 8.95 -25.32
C LYS A 239 6.06 9.79 -26.59
N SER A 240 4.97 10.49 -26.86
CA SER A 240 4.82 11.34 -28.05
C SER A 240 5.22 12.81 -27.82
N HIS A 241 5.17 13.31 -26.59
CA HIS A 241 5.29 14.75 -26.29
C HIS A 241 6.42 15.12 -25.32
N SER A 242 7.15 14.16 -24.74
CA SER A 242 8.31 14.43 -23.86
C SER A 242 9.62 14.21 -24.61
N PRO A 243 10.22 15.27 -25.22
CA PRO A 243 11.50 15.15 -25.91
C PRO A 243 12.59 14.72 -24.92
N GLY A 244 13.47 13.81 -25.35
CA GLY A 244 14.64 13.39 -24.59
C GLY A 244 15.88 13.36 -25.46
N ASN A 245 17.04 13.55 -24.85
CA ASN A 245 18.32 13.45 -25.55
C ASN A 245 18.67 11.97 -25.76
N PRO A 246 18.85 11.48 -27.00
CA PRO A 246 19.17 10.08 -27.24
C PRO A 246 20.64 9.77 -26.90
N PHE A 247 20.88 8.67 -26.19
CA PHE A 247 22.20 8.12 -25.86
C PHE A 247 22.46 6.80 -26.59
N PRO A 248 22.75 6.81 -27.90
CA PRO A 248 22.96 5.59 -28.69
C PRO A 248 24.32 4.91 -28.43
N VAL A 249 25.31 5.66 -27.94
CA VAL A 249 26.70 5.20 -27.78
C VAL A 249 26.87 4.53 -26.41
N VAL A 250 27.58 3.40 -26.41
CA VAL A 250 28.21 2.83 -25.21
C VAL A 250 29.69 2.79 -25.52
N GLY A 251 30.42 3.72 -24.92
CA GLY A 251 31.76 4.10 -25.29
C GLY A 251 32.80 3.63 -24.28
N ASP A 252 33.95 4.29 -24.31
CA ASP A 252 35.12 3.86 -23.57
C ASP A 252 34.90 3.98 -22.06
N HIS A 253 34.19 4.99 -21.55
CA HIS A 253 33.98 5.12 -20.10
C HIS A 253 33.20 3.94 -19.53
N PHE A 254 32.14 3.50 -20.21
CA PHE A 254 31.39 2.33 -19.79
C PHE A 254 32.21 1.04 -19.97
N ASN A 255 32.77 0.84 -21.17
CA ASN A 255 33.42 -0.43 -21.52
C ASN A 255 34.70 -0.65 -20.70
N ASP A 256 35.48 0.40 -20.47
CA ASP A 256 36.68 0.33 -19.64
C ASP A 256 36.35 -0.03 -18.19
N PHE A 257 35.38 0.69 -17.59
CA PHE A 257 34.93 0.37 -16.23
C PHE A 257 34.39 -1.05 -16.11
N TYR A 258 33.55 -1.47 -17.07
CA TYR A 258 32.93 -2.80 -17.05
C TYR A 258 33.94 -3.93 -17.23
N ASN A 259 34.97 -3.76 -18.06
CA ASN A 259 35.93 -4.82 -18.35
C ASN A 259 37.13 -4.86 -17.39
N HIS A 260 37.55 -3.70 -16.85
CA HIS A 260 38.82 -3.60 -16.11
C HIS A 260 38.66 -3.20 -14.64
N HIS A 261 37.61 -2.47 -14.27
CA HIS A 261 37.48 -1.88 -12.92
C HIS A 261 36.32 -2.44 -12.10
N ILE A 262 35.43 -3.23 -12.70
CA ILE A 262 34.29 -3.79 -11.95
C ILE A 262 34.80 -4.85 -10.96
N PRO A 263 34.49 -4.74 -9.66
CA PRO A 263 35.06 -5.63 -8.64
C PRO A 263 34.37 -7.00 -8.55
N PHE A 264 33.27 -7.20 -9.29
CA PHE A 264 32.47 -8.43 -9.28
C PHE A 264 31.67 -8.58 -10.57
N ASP A 265 31.25 -9.81 -10.86
CA ASP A 265 30.34 -10.09 -11.96
C ASP A 265 28.92 -9.59 -11.68
N LEU A 266 28.32 -8.92 -12.66
CA LEU A 266 26.91 -8.56 -12.58
C LEU A 266 26.01 -9.80 -12.68
N THR A 267 24.96 -9.79 -11.86
CA THR A 267 23.85 -10.75 -11.93
C THR A 267 23.10 -10.66 -13.27
N ASN A 268 22.35 -11.70 -13.65
CA ASN A 268 21.55 -11.68 -14.88
C ASN A 268 20.43 -10.64 -14.77
N ALA A 269 19.86 -10.46 -13.58
CA ALA A 269 18.88 -9.42 -13.31
C ALA A 269 19.46 -8.00 -13.55
N GLN A 270 20.67 -7.70 -13.04
CA GLN A 270 21.33 -6.41 -13.28
C GLN A 270 21.62 -6.18 -14.77
N LYS A 271 22.12 -7.20 -15.49
CA LYS A 271 22.38 -7.14 -16.95
C LYS A 271 21.09 -6.90 -17.74
N ARG A 272 19.99 -7.58 -17.37
CA ARG A 272 18.66 -7.38 -17.97
C ARG A 272 18.17 -5.95 -17.78
N VAL A 273 18.24 -5.43 -16.56
CA VAL A 273 17.83 -4.06 -16.24
C VAL A 273 18.66 -3.02 -16.99
N LEU A 274 19.99 -3.19 -17.07
CA LEU A 274 20.85 -2.28 -17.86
C LEU A 274 20.48 -2.29 -19.34
N LYS A 275 20.11 -3.45 -19.90
CA LYS A 275 19.64 -3.56 -21.29
C LYS A 275 18.31 -2.83 -21.48
N GLU A 276 17.37 -2.95 -20.54
CA GLU A 276 16.10 -2.20 -20.56
C GLU A 276 16.34 -0.68 -20.53
N ILE A 277 17.20 -0.22 -19.62
CA ILE A 277 17.60 1.20 -19.48
C ILE A 277 18.24 1.71 -20.79
N ARG A 278 19.20 0.96 -21.35
CA ARG A 278 19.89 1.32 -22.60
C ARG A 278 18.92 1.43 -23.79
N VAL A 279 17.95 0.52 -23.90
CA VAL A 279 16.96 0.55 -24.99
C VAL A 279 16.11 1.82 -24.94
N ASP A 280 15.75 2.29 -23.73
CA ASP A 280 14.99 3.51 -23.58
C ASP A 280 15.85 4.77 -23.78
N MET A 281 17.05 4.81 -23.22
CA MET A 281 17.97 5.95 -23.37
C MET A 281 18.42 6.15 -24.82
N LYS A 282 18.41 5.11 -25.66
CA LYS A 282 18.72 5.23 -27.10
C LYS A 282 17.66 6.04 -27.88
N ARG A 283 16.43 6.19 -27.36
CA ARG A 283 15.32 6.83 -28.08
C ARG A 283 15.35 8.36 -27.87
N PRO A 284 14.80 9.14 -28.81
CA PRO A 284 14.67 10.61 -28.67
C PRO A 284 13.52 11.02 -27.73
N ILE A 285 13.23 10.20 -26.71
CA ILE A 285 12.13 10.34 -25.77
C ILE A 285 12.72 10.24 -24.36
N GLN A 286 12.25 11.07 -23.43
CA GLN A 286 12.72 11.01 -22.06
C GLN A 286 12.41 9.64 -21.42
N MET A 287 13.45 8.90 -20.98
CA MET A 287 13.27 7.76 -20.09
C MET A 287 12.75 8.25 -18.73
N ASN A 288 11.71 7.60 -18.22
CA ASN A 288 11.16 7.84 -16.88
C ASN A 288 10.89 6.48 -16.20
N ARG A 289 11.86 6.00 -15.41
CA ARG A 289 11.91 4.59 -14.98
C ARG A 289 12.10 4.45 -13.47
N LEU A 290 11.36 3.51 -12.86
CA LEU A 290 11.55 3.03 -11.50
C LEU A 290 12.39 1.75 -11.51
N LEU A 291 13.57 1.82 -10.91
CA LEU A 291 14.43 0.71 -10.59
C LEU A 291 14.13 0.20 -9.17
N GLN A 292 13.55 -0.98 -9.12
CA GLN A 292 13.21 -1.67 -7.88
C GLN A 292 14.18 -2.83 -7.66
N GLY A 293 14.57 -3.04 -6.41
CA GLY A 293 15.35 -4.21 -6.01
C GLY A 293 15.50 -4.22 -4.51
N ASP A 294 15.78 -5.40 -3.94
CA ASP A 294 15.98 -5.52 -2.50
C ASP A 294 17.20 -4.72 -2.01
N VAL A 295 17.29 -4.49 -0.70
CA VAL A 295 18.45 -3.85 -0.06
C VAL A 295 19.70 -4.65 -0.38
N GLY A 296 20.67 -4.03 -1.04
CA GLY A 296 21.92 -4.69 -1.44
C GLY A 296 21.83 -5.55 -2.70
N SER A 297 20.78 -5.43 -3.52
CA SER A 297 20.70 -6.05 -4.85
C SER A 297 21.61 -5.39 -5.91
N GLY A 298 22.42 -4.38 -5.52
CA GLY A 298 23.34 -3.69 -6.42
C GLY A 298 22.72 -2.56 -7.26
N LYS A 299 21.63 -1.93 -6.80
CA LYS A 299 21.01 -0.75 -7.46
C LYS A 299 22.01 0.36 -7.78
N THR A 300 22.90 0.70 -6.84
CA THR A 300 23.94 1.73 -7.04
C THR A 300 24.89 1.39 -8.19
N MET A 301 25.19 0.11 -8.42
CA MET A 301 26.05 -0.31 -9.54
C MET A 301 25.35 -0.08 -10.89
N VAL A 302 24.06 -0.42 -10.98
CA VAL A 302 23.24 -0.12 -12.16
C VAL A 302 23.16 1.39 -12.41
N ALA A 303 22.98 2.19 -11.35
CA ALA A 303 22.99 3.65 -11.43
C ALA A 303 24.34 4.20 -11.97
N LEU A 304 25.47 3.73 -11.43
CA LEU A 304 26.81 4.12 -11.89
C LEU A 304 27.02 3.82 -13.38
N LEU A 305 26.75 2.58 -13.79
CA LEU A 305 26.86 2.17 -15.19
C LEU A 305 25.95 3.00 -16.11
N THR A 306 24.77 3.40 -15.63
CA THR A 306 23.87 4.30 -16.38
C THR A 306 24.43 5.72 -16.51
N MET A 307 25.10 6.24 -15.47
CA MET A 307 25.80 7.53 -15.53
C MET A 307 26.97 7.51 -16.53
N LEU A 308 27.71 6.39 -16.62
CA LEU A 308 28.78 6.23 -17.61
C LEU A 308 28.25 6.23 -19.04
N ILE A 309 27.09 5.61 -19.31
CA ILE A 309 26.43 5.70 -20.62
C ILE A 309 26.10 7.17 -20.97
N ALA A 310 25.61 7.96 -20.02
CA ALA A 310 25.35 9.39 -20.27
C ALA A 310 26.65 10.15 -20.60
N MET A 311 27.74 9.84 -19.90
CA MET A 311 29.07 10.42 -20.17
C MET A 311 29.59 10.09 -21.56
N ASP A 312 29.46 8.84 -22.01
CA ASP A 312 29.86 8.41 -23.36
C ASP A 312 29.14 9.18 -24.48
N ASN A 313 28.00 9.80 -24.17
CA ASN A 313 27.22 10.62 -25.10
C ASN A 313 27.41 12.13 -24.85
N GLY A 314 28.38 12.54 -24.03
CA GLY A 314 28.71 13.94 -23.78
C GLY A 314 27.77 14.67 -22.81
N PHE A 315 27.06 13.92 -21.97
CA PHE A 315 26.13 14.48 -20.98
C PHE A 315 26.64 14.34 -19.54
N GLN A 316 26.24 15.29 -18.71
CA GLN A 316 26.45 15.26 -17.27
C GLN A 316 25.31 14.47 -16.60
N SER A 317 25.63 13.84 -15.46
CA SER A 317 24.67 13.12 -14.64
C SER A 317 24.59 13.69 -13.23
N CYS A 318 23.42 13.61 -12.61
CA CYS A 318 23.27 13.89 -11.18
C CYS A 318 22.61 12.72 -10.44
N MET A 319 23.01 12.53 -9.18
CA MET A 319 22.40 11.57 -8.27
C MET A 319 21.98 12.28 -6.99
N MET A 320 20.68 12.22 -6.70
CA MET A 320 20.08 12.84 -5.54
C MET A 320 19.74 11.81 -4.46
N ALA A 321 20.10 12.14 -3.21
CA ALA A 321 19.78 11.34 -2.04
C ALA A 321 19.08 12.21 -0.96
N PRO A 322 18.15 11.63 -0.16
CA PRO A 322 17.27 12.37 0.74
C PRO A 322 18.01 13.06 1.90
N THR A 323 19.16 12.52 2.30
CA THR A 323 19.95 13.02 3.43
C THR A 323 21.41 13.19 3.03
N GLU A 324 22.10 14.08 3.74
CA GLU A 324 23.52 14.35 3.50
C GLU A 324 24.38 13.10 3.71
N ILE A 325 24.06 12.29 4.72
CA ILE A 325 24.74 11.02 5.01
C ILE A 325 24.64 10.05 3.82
N LEU A 326 23.44 9.88 3.25
CA LEU A 326 23.26 8.97 2.12
C LEU A 326 23.92 9.52 0.84
N ALA A 327 23.88 10.84 0.63
CA ALA A 327 24.60 11.49 -0.46
C ALA A 327 26.12 11.28 -0.34
N GLN A 328 26.68 11.46 0.86
CA GLN A 328 28.10 11.21 1.15
C GLN A 328 28.47 9.74 0.92
N GLN A 329 27.60 8.80 1.32
CA GLN A 329 27.84 7.37 1.11
C GLN A 329 27.89 7.02 -0.39
N HIS A 330 26.94 7.52 -1.18
CA HIS A 330 26.95 7.33 -2.63
C HIS A 330 28.17 7.97 -3.28
N TYR A 331 28.51 9.20 -2.88
CA TYR A 331 29.69 9.89 -3.38
C TYR A 331 30.98 9.11 -3.09
N ASN A 332 31.19 8.67 -1.84
CA ASN A 332 32.39 7.90 -1.48
C ASN A 332 32.43 6.58 -2.24
N GLY A 333 31.33 5.82 -2.29
CA GLY A 333 31.27 4.55 -3.00
C GLY A 333 31.53 4.68 -4.51
N ILE A 334 30.94 5.69 -5.15
CA ILE A 334 31.17 5.97 -6.58
C ILE A 334 32.60 6.44 -6.82
N LYS A 335 33.11 7.35 -5.98
CA LYS A 335 34.47 7.87 -6.09
C LYS A 335 35.52 6.77 -5.93
N ASP A 336 35.32 5.85 -4.99
CA ASP A 336 36.22 4.72 -4.76
C ASP A 336 36.21 3.75 -5.95
N LEU A 337 35.03 3.48 -6.52
CA LEU A 337 34.91 2.66 -7.74
C LEU A 337 35.58 3.31 -8.96
N LEU A 338 35.51 4.64 -9.09
CA LEU A 338 36.05 5.39 -10.22
C LEU A 338 37.48 5.91 -10.02
N LYS A 339 38.18 5.48 -8.95
CA LYS A 339 39.47 6.05 -8.56
C LYS A 339 40.54 5.97 -9.66
N GLU A 340 40.49 4.93 -10.50
CA GLU A 340 41.48 4.66 -11.54
C GLU A 340 41.06 5.15 -12.94
N THR A 341 39.83 5.64 -13.11
CA THR A 341 39.29 6.01 -14.44
C THR A 341 39.50 7.49 -14.80
N GLY A 342 40.01 8.30 -13.87
CA GLY A 342 40.18 9.75 -14.05
C GLY A 342 38.88 10.56 -14.10
N ILE A 343 37.74 9.92 -13.82
CA ILE A 343 36.42 10.58 -13.87
C ILE A 343 36.20 11.47 -12.64
N ASN A 344 35.85 12.74 -12.89
CA ASN A 344 35.57 13.70 -11.83
C ASN A 344 34.17 13.52 -11.24
N VAL A 345 34.12 13.32 -9.92
CA VAL A 345 32.89 13.22 -9.11
C VAL A 345 32.96 14.27 -8.01
N ARG A 346 31.86 15.00 -7.77
CA ARG A 346 31.73 15.98 -6.68
C ARG A 346 30.49 15.72 -5.83
N LEU A 347 30.52 16.23 -4.60
CA LEU A 347 29.41 16.20 -3.66
C LEU A 347 28.87 17.61 -3.41
N LEU A 348 27.55 17.79 -3.48
CA LEU A 348 26.86 19.04 -3.14
C LEU A 348 25.74 18.79 -2.13
N THR A 349 25.92 19.31 -0.91
CA THR A 349 24.98 19.22 0.20
C THR A 349 24.65 20.60 0.76
N GLY A 350 23.69 20.68 1.69
CA GLY A 350 23.37 21.92 2.40
C GLY A 350 24.59 22.43 3.19
N SER A 351 25.38 21.50 3.73
CA SER A 351 26.62 21.75 4.47
C SER A 351 27.87 22.08 3.64
N SER A 352 27.84 21.98 2.30
CA SER A 352 29.02 22.28 1.46
C SER A 352 29.48 23.74 1.60
N LYS A 353 30.79 23.94 1.78
CA LYS A 353 31.40 25.28 1.97
C LYS A 353 31.25 26.15 0.73
N THR A 354 31.15 27.47 0.92
CA THR A 354 31.01 28.43 -0.18
C THR A 354 32.13 28.36 -1.21
N SER A 355 33.37 28.11 -0.77
CA SER A 355 34.53 27.94 -1.66
C SER A 355 34.41 26.71 -2.55
N GLU A 356 33.96 25.58 -2.01
CA GLU A 356 33.73 24.34 -2.75
C GLU A 356 32.55 24.48 -3.71
N ARG A 357 31.45 25.10 -3.27
CA ARG A 357 30.29 25.38 -4.13
C ARG A 357 30.69 26.19 -5.36
N LYS A 358 31.57 27.20 -5.21
CA LYS A 358 32.05 28.00 -6.34
C LYS A 358 32.76 27.14 -7.40
N ILE A 359 33.67 26.26 -6.96
CA ILE A 359 34.38 25.33 -7.86
C ILE A 359 33.37 24.39 -8.55
N ILE A 360 32.44 23.82 -7.81
CA ILE A 360 31.41 22.92 -8.38
C ILE A 360 30.58 23.65 -9.43
N HIS A 361 30.16 24.89 -9.18
CA HIS A 361 29.39 25.67 -10.15
C HIS A 361 30.19 25.95 -11.43
N GLU A 362 31.47 26.34 -11.30
CA GLU A 362 32.35 26.56 -12.45
C GLU A 362 32.55 25.27 -13.27
N GLU A 363 32.82 24.14 -12.61
CA GLU A 363 32.99 22.83 -13.26
C GLU A 363 31.69 22.30 -13.91
N LEU A 364 30.53 22.65 -13.36
CA LEU A 364 29.23 22.27 -13.94
C LEU A 364 28.91 23.09 -15.19
N GLU A 365 29.15 24.40 -15.17
CA GLU A 365 28.86 25.31 -16.27
C GLU A 365 29.84 25.13 -17.44
N ASN A 366 31.11 24.87 -17.17
CA ASN A 366 32.10 24.60 -18.21
C ASN A 366 32.02 23.16 -18.77
N GLY A 367 31.41 22.24 -18.01
CA GLY A 367 31.18 20.84 -18.37
C GLY A 367 32.28 19.86 -17.99
N THR A 368 33.28 20.27 -17.19
CA THR A 368 34.36 19.37 -16.73
C THR A 368 33.91 18.43 -15.61
N LEU A 369 32.84 18.78 -14.89
CA LEU A 369 32.23 17.88 -13.90
C LEU A 369 31.21 16.95 -14.58
N SER A 370 31.51 15.66 -14.60
CA SER A 370 30.66 14.65 -15.25
C SER A 370 29.56 14.09 -14.33
N ILE A 371 29.87 13.88 -13.04
CA ILE A 371 28.95 13.29 -12.07
C ILE A 371 28.84 14.18 -10.83
N LEU A 372 27.62 14.61 -10.52
CA LEU A 372 27.30 15.33 -9.28
C LEU A 372 26.43 14.45 -8.37
N VAL A 373 26.90 14.17 -7.17
CA VAL A 373 26.09 13.56 -6.11
C VAL A 373 25.64 14.64 -5.14
N GLY A 374 24.40 14.61 -4.66
CA GLY A 374 23.95 15.63 -3.72
C GLY A 374 22.58 15.40 -3.11
N THR A 375 22.16 16.39 -2.33
CA THR A 375 20.81 16.42 -1.73
C THR A 375 19.90 17.40 -2.48
N HIS A 376 18.83 17.88 -1.85
CA HIS A 376 17.97 18.94 -2.38
C HIS A 376 18.74 20.22 -2.79
N ALA A 377 19.97 20.42 -2.31
CA ALA A 377 20.88 21.48 -2.73
C ALA A 377 21.12 21.49 -4.26
N VAL A 378 21.06 20.34 -4.94
CA VAL A 378 21.20 20.24 -6.41
C VAL A 378 20.07 20.96 -7.14
N LEU A 379 18.92 21.15 -6.50
CA LEU A 379 17.75 21.83 -7.07
C LEU A 379 17.80 23.35 -6.95
N GLU A 380 18.77 23.92 -6.23
CA GLU A 380 18.94 25.36 -6.09
C GLU A 380 19.14 26.02 -7.46
N ASP A 381 18.54 27.21 -7.69
CA ASP A 381 18.59 27.88 -9.01
C ASP A 381 20.02 28.23 -9.47
N LYS A 382 20.95 28.38 -8.53
CA LYS A 382 22.38 28.63 -8.81
C LYS A 382 23.10 27.43 -9.44
N VAL A 383 22.59 26.21 -9.24
CA VAL A 383 23.20 25.00 -9.82
C VAL A 383 22.79 24.91 -11.29
N LYS A 384 23.71 25.23 -12.20
CA LYS A 384 23.49 25.17 -13.64
C LYS A 384 24.42 24.16 -14.29
N PHE A 385 23.83 23.21 -15.00
CA PHE A 385 24.57 22.23 -15.78
C PHE A 385 24.78 22.78 -17.19
N LYS A 386 25.93 22.48 -17.80
CA LYS A 386 26.13 22.70 -19.23
C LYS A 386 25.19 21.83 -20.06
N ASN A 387 25.10 20.55 -19.71
CA ASN A 387 24.24 19.60 -20.41
C ASN A 387 23.85 18.41 -19.52
N LEU A 388 22.86 18.59 -18.64
CA LEU A 388 22.33 17.51 -17.81
C LEU A 388 21.52 16.53 -18.67
N GLY A 389 21.99 15.29 -18.77
CA GLY A 389 21.34 14.25 -19.57
C GLY A 389 20.63 13.17 -18.74
N LEU A 390 21.06 12.95 -17.50
CA LEU A 390 20.50 11.92 -16.61
C LEU A 390 20.40 12.44 -15.18
N ALA A 391 19.25 12.22 -14.55
CA ALA A 391 19.05 12.46 -13.13
C ALA A 391 18.56 11.18 -12.44
N ILE A 392 19.28 10.79 -11.39
CA ILE A 392 18.99 9.61 -10.58
C ILE A 392 18.47 10.08 -9.22
N ILE A 393 17.35 9.52 -8.75
CA ILE A 393 16.75 9.85 -7.46
C ILE A 393 16.69 8.58 -6.62
N ASP A 394 17.40 8.56 -5.49
CA ASP A 394 17.35 7.45 -4.53
C ASP A 394 16.31 7.70 -3.43
N GLU A 395 15.67 6.63 -2.96
CA GLU A 395 14.64 6.63 -1.93
C GLU A 395 13.49 7.63 -2.16
N GLN A 396 12.84 7.48 -3.32
CA GLN A 396 11.87 8.42 -3.88
C GLN A 396 10.73 8.87 -2.97
N HIS A 397 10.33 8.06 -1.99
CA HIS A 397 9.20 8.36 -1.11
C HIS A 397 9.44 9.62 -0.26
N ARG A 398 10.70 10.07 -0.13
CA ARG A 398 11.07 11.30 0.56
C ARG A 398 11.08 12.53 -0.36
N PHE A 399 11.00 12.36 -1.68
CA PHE A 399 11.04 13.44 -2.66
C PHE A 399 9.68 13.68 -3.31
N GLY A 400 9.18 14.90 -3.21
CA GLY A 400 7.88 15.31 -3.75
C GLY A 400 7.89 15.49 -5.27
N VAL A 401 6.69 15.48 -5.88
CA VAL A 401 6.51 15.70 -7.33
C VAL A 401 7.12 17.03 -7.81
N ALA A 402 7.04 18.09 -7.00
CA ALA A 402 7.58 19.42 -7.31
C ALA A 402 9.11 19.44 -7.48
N GLN A 403 9.83 18.54 -6.81
CA GLN A 403 11.29 18.45 -6.91
C GLN A 403 11.72 17.83 -8.24
N ARG A 404 10.95 16.88 -8.77
CA ARG A 404 11.18 16.30 -10.11
C ARG A 404 11.01 17.33 -11.22
N ALA A 405 9.97 18.17 -11.12
CA ALA A 405 9.74 19.25 -12.08
C ALA A 405 10.92 20.25 -12.12
N LYS A 406 11.55 20.52 -10.98
CA LYS A 406 12.76 21.37 -10.93
C LYS A 406 13.95 20.76 -11.67
N LEU A 407 14.13 19.43 -11.64
CA LEU A 407 15.18 18.75 -12.41
C LEU A 407 14.91 18.82 -13.92
N TRP A 408 13.65 18.70 -14.34
CA TRP A 408 13.28 18.84 -15.74
C TRP A 408 13.63 20.22 -16.28
N ALA A 409 13.47 21.26 -15.46
CA ALA A 409 13.80 22.63 -15.84
C ALA A 409 15.32 22.94 -15.85
N LYS A 410 16.20 22.02 -15.42
CA LYS A 410 17.66 22.24 -15.41
C LYS A 410 18.31 22.14 -16.79
N ASN A 411 17.61 21.62 -17.79
CA ASN A 411 18.09 21.59 -19.17
C ASN A 411 16.94 21.93 -20.14
N LYS A 412 17.25 22.43 -21.34
CA LYS A 412 16.24 22.77 -22.37
C LYS A 412 15.45 21.54 -22.80
N ILE A 413 16.15 20.42 -22.99
CA ILE A 413 15.56 19.11 -23.21
C ILE A 413 15.61 18.37 -21.86
N PRO A 414 14.47 17.90 -21.32
CA PRO A 414 14.44 17.23 -20.04
C PRO A 414 15.41 16.03 -19.97
N PRO A 415 16.19 15.88 -18.88
CA PRO A 415 17.08 14.74 -18.70
C PRO A 415 16.30 13.46 -18.50
N HIS A 416 16.89 12.32 -18.85
CA HIS A 416 16.38 11.01 -18.46
C HIS A 416 16.29 10.89 -16.93
N ILE A 417 15.21 10.28 -16.43
CA ILE A 417 14.95 10.09 -15.01
C ILE A 417 15.00 8.61 -14.65
N LEU A 418 15.88 8.27 -13.71
CA LEU A 418 15.95 6.95 -13.07
C LEU A 418 15.67 7.10 -11.59
N VAL A 419 14.59 6.49 -11.12
CA VAL A 419 14.20 6.52 -9.72
C VAL A 419 14.52 5.19 -9.07
N MET A 420 15.09 5.16 -7.88
CA MET A 420 15.44 3.94 -7.16
C MET A 420 14.62 3.85 -5.86
N THR A 421 14.24 2.63 -5.50
CA THR A 421 13.66 2.34 -4.19
C THR A 421 14.25 1.08 -3.59
N ALA A 422 14.53 1.13 -2.29
CA ALA A 422 14.94 -0.03 -1.51
C ALA A 422 13.76 -0.89 -1.05
N THR A 423 12.56 -0.34 -0.94
CA THR A 423 11.35 -1.10 -0.59
C THR A 423 10.77 -1.74 -1.83
N PRO A 424 10.70 -3.08 -1.89
CA PRO A 424 10.00 -3.71 -2.98
C PRO A 424 8.52 -3.34 -2.87
N ILE A 425 7.97 -2.59 -3.81
CA ILE A 425 6.53 -2.36 -3.88
C ILE A 425 5.93 -3.50 -4.70
N PRO A 426 4.82 -4.13 -4.26
CA PRO A 426 4.14 -5.12 -5.08
C PRO A 426 3.94 -4.60 -6.50
N ARG A 427 4.28 -5.40 -7.52
CA ARG A 427 4.32 -4.92 -8.91
C ARG A 427 2.98 -4.33 -9.36
N THR A 428 1.88 -4.87 -8.86
CA THR A 428 0.51 -4.38 -9.07
C THR A 428 0.29 -2.98 -8.50
N LEU A 429 0.80 -2.69 -7.30
CA LEU A 429 0.80 -1.35 -6.71
C LEU A 429 1.73 -0.40 -7.45
N ALA A 430 2.94 -0.84 -7.78
CA ALA A 430 3.90 -0.01 -8.51
C ALA A 430 3.29 0.45 -9.85
N MET A 431 2.64 -0.45 -10.57
CA MET A 431 1.95 -0.15 -11.82
C MET A 431 0.71 0.73 -11.66
N SER A 432 0.11 0.79 -10.46
CA SER A 432 -1.07 1.60 -10.19
C SER A 432 -0.71 3.01 -9.72
N PHE A 433 0.19 3.12 -8.74
CA PHE A 433 0.57 4.39 -8.11
C PHE A 433 1.71 5.11 -8.83
N TYR A 434 2.64 4.34 -9.41
CA TYR A 434 3.68 4.81 -10.32
C TYR A 434 3.38 4.34 -11.74
N SER A 435 2.11 4.49 -12.11
CA SER A 435 1.71 4.86 -13.48
C SER A 435 2.63 6.02 -13.96
N ASP A 436 2.68 6.56 -15.16
CA ASP A 436 3.83 7.37 -15.66
C ASP A 436 5.26 6.72 -15.65
N LEU A 437 5.64 5.83 -14.73
CA LEU A 437 6.97 5.18 -14.71
C LEU A 437 6.97 3.81 -15.42
N ASP A 438 8.04 3.53 -16.16
CA ASP A 438 8.40 2.16 -16.54
C ASP A 438 9.09 1.46 -15.35
N VAL A 439 8.77 0.20 -15.07
CA VAL A 439 9.30 -0.51 -13.88
C VAL A 439 10.31 -1.58 -14.28
N SER A 440 11.53 -1.47 -13.77
CA SER A 440 12.58 -2.51 -13.81
C SER A 440 12.74 -3.14 -12.43
N VAL A 441 12.91 -4.45 -12.39
CA VAL A 441 13.04 -5.21 -11.14
C VAL A 441 14.33 -6.01 -11.15
N ILE A 442 15.17 -5.82 -10.12
CA ILE A 442 16.31 -6.67 -9.79
C ILE A 442 15.83 -7.71 -8.78
N ASP A 443 15.57 -8.92 -9.26
CA ASP A 443 15.05 -10.09 -8.54
C ASP A 443 16.14 -11.09 -8.14
N GLU A 444 17.41 -10.80 -8.43
CA GLU A 444 18.57 -11.62 -8.05
C GLU A 444 19.48 -10.87 -7.07
N MET A 445 20.07 -11.60 -6.12
CA MET A 445 21.07 -11.08 -5.19
C MET A 445 22.49 -11.38 -5.69
N PRO A 446 23.48 -10.52 -5.43
CA PRO A 446 24.87 -10.79 -5.79
C PRO A 446 25.41 -12.09 -5.17
N VAL A 447 26.28 -12.78 -5.92
CA VAL A 447 26.92 -14.03 -5.49
C VAL A 447 27.79 -13.79 -4.25
N GLY A 448 27.74 -14.71 -3.27
CA GLY A 448 28.54 -14.63 -2.04
C GLY A 448 27.83 -14.00 -0.84
N ARG A 449 26.64 -13.41 -1.01
CA ARG A 449 25.86 -12.90 0.12
C ARG A 449 25.09 -14.03 0.82
N LYS A 450 25.39 -14.24 2.11
CA LYS A 450 24.66 -15.20 2.94
C LYS A 450 23.29 -14.62 3.35
N PRO A 451 22.21 -15.42 3.35
CA PRO A 451 20.91 -14.98 3.82
C PRO A 451 20.98 -14.68 5.33
N ILE A 452 20.24 -13.67 5.76
CA ILE A 452 20.19 -13.30 7.17
C ILE A 452 19.34 -14.33 7.91
N ILE A 453 19.85 -14.84 9.03
CA ILE A 453 19.09 -15.75 9.89
C ILE A 453 18.21 -14.89 10.80
N THR A 454 16.91 -14.90 10.55
CA THR A 454 15.93 -14.17 11.35
C THR A 454 15.30 -15.09 12.41
N ALA A 455 15.37 -14.70 13.67
CA ALA A 455 14.81 -15.45 14.79
C ALA A 455 13.86 -14.59 15.62
N HIS A 456 12.70 -15.16 15.98
CA HIS A 456 11.77 -14.57 16.93
C HIS A 456 12.09 -15.03 18.34
N ARG A 457 12.21 -14.08 19.27
CA ARG A 457 12.45 -14.32 20.71
C ARG A 457 11.50 -13.48 21.55
N ARG A 458 11.24 -13.95 22.76
CA ARG A 458 10.37 -13.25 23.71
C ARG A 458 11.18 -12.65 24.84
N GLU A 459 10.53 -11.83 25.65
CA GLU A 459 11.15 -11.16 26.80
C GLU A 459 11.91 -12.12 27.74
N LYS A 460 11.35 -13.31 27.99
CA LYS A 460 11.98 -14.36 28.80
C LYS A 460 13.33 -14.86 28.24
N ASP A 461 13.57 -14.70 26.93
CA ASP A 461 14.78 -15.16 26.25
C ASP A 461 15.87 -14.07 26.22
N ARG A 462 15.63 -12.88 26.81
CA ARG A 462 16.53 -11.71 26.75
C ARG A 462 17.95 -12.04 27.18
N THR A 463 18.11 -12.77 28.28
CA THR A 463 19.44 -13.18 28.77
C THR A 463 20.20 -14.03 27.76
N TYR A 464 19.50 -14.93 27.06
CA TYR A 464 20.10 -15.75 26.01
C TYR A 464 20.54 -14.88 24.81
N VAL A 465 19.70 -13.94 24.40
CA VAL A 465 20.02 -12.99 23.32
C VAL A 465 21.25 -12.14 23.68
N TYR A 466 21.36 -11.66 24.92
CA TYR A 466 22.51 -10.86 25.33
C TYR A 466 23.80 -11.68 25.35
N ASN A 467 23.76 -12.93 25.81
CA ASN A 467 24.93 -13.82 25.73
C ASN A 467 25.35 -14.10 24.29
N PHE A 468 24.37 -14.33 23.40
CA PHE A 468 24.64 -14.47 21.97
C PHE A 468 25.32 -13.22 21.38
N CYS A 469 24.84 -12.02 21.72
CA CYS A 469 25.48 -10.77 21.31
C CYS A 469 26.92 -10.66 21.83
N ARG A 470 27.19 -11.04 23.09
CA ARG A 470 28.56 -11.06 23.65
C ARG A 470 29.48 -11.99 22.86
N ASP A 471 29.00 -13.18 22.50
CA ASP A 471 29.79 -14.14 21.72
C ASP A 471 30.11 -13.64 20.31
N GLU A 472 29.20 -12.89 19.69
CA GLU A 472 29.45 -12.25 18.41
C GLU A 472 30.43 -11.07 18.54
N ILE A 473 30.32 -10.26 19.60
CA ILE A 473 31.27 -9.16 19.87
C ILE A 473 32.69 -9.70 20.14
N ARG A 474 32.82 -10.82 20.88
CA ARG A 474 34.10 -11.49 21.12
C ARG A 474 34.78 -11.96 19.84
N LYS A 475 34.03 -12.18 18.76
CA LYS A 475 34.57 -12.48 17.42
C LYS A 475 35.00 -11.21 16.66
N GLY A 476 35.01 -10.06 17.32
CA GLY A 476 35.35 -8.76 16.72
C GLY A 476 34.22 -8.09 15.95
N ARG A 477 32.97 -8.52 16.15
CA ARG A 477 31.81 -8.03 15.39
C ARG A 477 31.05 -6.95 16.16
N GLN A 478 30.17 -6.25 15.46
CA GLN A 478 29.35 -5.17 16.05
C GLN A 478 27.87 -5.51 16.04
N VAL A 479 27.12 -4.91 16.97
CA VAL A 479 25.72 -5.23 17.26
C VAL A 479 24.86 -3.96 17.27
N TYR A 480 23.67 -4.06 16.65
CA TYR A 480 22.63 -3.05 16.73
C TYR A 480 21.53 -3.45 17.71
N PHE A 481 21.10 -2.50 18.54
CA PHE A 481 19.86 -2.57 19.31
C PHE A 481 18.92 -1.46 18.85
N VAL A 482 17.75 -1.82 18.33
CA VAL A 482 16.79 -0.87 17.76
C VAL A 482 15.50 -0.86 18.56
N TYR A 483 15.10 0.32 19.03
CA TYR A 483 13.89 0.54 19.80
C TYR A 483 12.85 1.33 18.98
N PRO A 484 11.56 1.02 19.11
CA PRO A 484 10.51 1.73 18.37
C PRO A 484 10.31 3.14 18.90
N LEU A 485 9.87 4.04 18.03
CA LEU A 485 9.26 5.31 18.39
C LEU A 485 7.74 5.09 18.53
N ILE A 486 7.12 5.67 19.55
CA ILE A 486 5.69 5.68 19.83
C ILE A 486 5.17 7.07 19.45
N GLU A 487 4.52 7.15 18.28
CA GLU A 487 4.05 8.40 17.68
C GLU A 487 3.07 9.20 18.56
N GLU A 488 2.44 8.58 19.56
CA GLU A 488 1.46 9.22 20.44
C GLU A 488 2.06 10.08 21.57
N SER A 489 3.36 9.96 21.88
CA SER A 489 3.99 10.74 22.96
C SER A 489 5.51 10.84 22.83
N GLU A 490 6.00 12.02 22.43
CA GLU A 490 7.43 12.30 22.29
C GLU A 490 8.24 12.18 23.59
N THR A 491 7.60 12.24 24.76
CA THR A 491 8.26 12.12 26.07
C THR A 491 8.47 10.67 26.48
N LEU A 492 7.55 9.77 26.09
CA LEU A 492 7.66 8.34 26.35
C LEU A 492 8.76 7.68 25.49
N ASP A 493 8.98 8.19 24.27
CA ASP A 493 10.00 7.67 23.34
C ASP A 493 11.43 7.85 23.81
N TYR A 494 11.73 9.06 24.27
CA TYR A 494 13.05 9.36 24.82
C TYR A 494 13.30 8.53 26.08
N LYS A 495 12.27 8.36 26.92
CA LYS A 495 12.37 7.56 28.13
C LYS A 495 12.64 6.09 27.83
N ASN A 496 11.93 5.47 26.88
CA ASN A 496 12.16 4.08 26.49
C ASN A 496 13.56 3.84 25.90
N LEU A 497 14.05 4.77 25.07
CA LEU A 497 15.41 4.66 24.52
C LEU A 497 16.47 4.81 25.61
N MET A 498 16.31 5.78 26.52
CA MET A 498 17.25 5.99 27.63
C MET A 498 17.25 4.81 28.60
N GLU A 499 16.08 4.28 28.96
CA GLU A 499 15.96 3.05 29.75
C GLU A 499 16.62 1.87 29.03
N GLY A 500 16.36 1.70 27.73
CA GLY A 500 17.00 0.68 26.91
C GLY A 500 18.52 0.84 26.81
N LEU A 501 19.01 2.07 26.72
CA LEU A 501 20.43 2.40 26.73
C LEU A 501 21.06 2.03 28.07
N ASP A 502 20.45 2.43 29.19
CA ASP A 502 20.92 2.10 30.53
C ASP A 502 20.97 0.58 30.73
N HIS A 503 19.95 -0.15 30.29
CA HIS A 503 19.94 -1.62 30.34
C HIS A 503 21.09 -2.24 29.53
N VAL A 504 21.34 -1.74 28.31
CA VAL A 504 22.44 -2.23 27.47
C VAL A 504 23.79 -1.86 28.06
N MET A 505 23.99 -0.64 28.55
CA MET A 505 25.24 -0.21 29.20
C MET A 505 25.54 -1.03 30.46
N ASN A 506 24.52 -1.32 31.27
CA ASN A 506 24.67 -2.18 32.44
C ASN A 506 24.96 -3.64 32.08
N ALA A 507 24.32 -4.17 31.02
CA ALA A 507 24.52 -5.55 30.59
C ALA A 507 25.85 -5.76 29.83
N PHE A 508 26.39 -4.71 29.21
CA PHE A 508 27.60 -4.75 28.38
C PHE A 508 28.64 -3.74 28.89
N SER A 509 28.87 -3.72 30.22
CA SER A 509 29.80 -2.79 30.89
C SER A 509 31.24 -2.83 30.37
N ASP A 510 31.63 -3.95 29.75
CA ASP A 510 32.98 -4.17 29.22
C ASP A 510 33.15 -3.65 27.78
N TYR A 511 32.10 -3.12 27.16
CA TYR A 511 32.07 -2.72 25.76
C TYR A 511 31.65 -1.26 25.58
N ASN A 512 32.12 -0.64 24.49
CA ASN A 512 31.76 0.72 24.16
C ASN A 512 30.39 0.75 23.47
N VAL A 513 29.45 1.46 24.11
CA VAL A 513 28.09 1.65 23.60
C VAL A 513 27.96 3.08 23.08
N THR A 514 27.42 3.23 21.88
CA THR A 514 27.01 4.54 21.34
C THR A 514 25.50 4.58 21.10
N MET A 515 24.94 5.78 21.00
CA MET A 515 23.51 5.98 20.79
C MET A 515 23.21 6.84 19.55
N LEU A 516 22.09 6.55 18.90
CA LEU A 516 21.59 7.33 17.77
C LEU A 516 20.07 7.53 17.84
N HIS A 517 19.62 8.78 17.91
CA HIS A 517 18.19 9.10 17.89
C HIS A 517 17.86 10.36 17.08
N GLY A 518 16.58 10.52 16.75
CA GLY A 518 16.11 11.53 15.78
C GLY A 518 16.34 12.98 16.22
N LYS A 519 16.35 13.22 17.53
CA LYS A 519 16.52 14.55 18.14
C LYS A 519 17.98 15.00 18.27
N MET A 520 18.97 14.13 18.03
CA MET A 520 20.40 14.53 18.06
C MET A 520 20.69 15.55 16.97
N LYS A 521 21.62 16.48 17.25
CA LYS A 521 22.08 17.43 16.24
C LYS A 521 22.79 16.68 15.11
N PRO A 522 22.75 17.16 13.84
CA PRO A 522 23.40 16.48 12.72
C PRO A 522 24.87 16.11 12.99
N ALA A 523 25.66 17.04 13.54
CA ALA A 523 27.06 16.80 13.88
C ALA A 523 27.26 15.70 14.94
N GLU A 524 26.34 15.58 15.91
CA GLU A 524 26.38 14.54 16.94
C GLU A 524 26.03 13.17 16.36
N LYS A 525 25.05 13.12 15.45
CA LYS A 525 24.71 11.89 14.71
C LYS A 525 25.88 11.42 13.88
N ASP A 526 26.52 12.32 13.13
CA ASP A 526 27.68 11.97 12.30
C ASP A 526 28.85 11.48 13.16
N ALA A 527 29.09 12.11 14.31
CA ALA A 527 30.12 11.67 15.25
C ALA A 527 29.83 10.26 15.81
N ALA A 528 28.61 10.00 16.27
CA ALA A 528 28.21 8.69 16.80
C ALA A 528 28.28 7.58 15.73
N MET A 529 27.80 7.89 14.52
CA MET A 529 27.86 6.96 13.39
C MET A 529 29.30 6.65 12.98
N ASN A 530 30.18 7.66 12.92
CA ASN A 530 31.59 7.45 12.62
C ASN A 530 32.31 6.67 13.72
N TYR A 531 31.97 6.94 14.99
CA TYR A 531 32.51 6.21 16.13
C TYR A 531 32.17 4.71 16.05
N PHE A 532 30.92 4.38 15.74
CA PHE A 532 30.50 3.00 15.47
C PHE A 532 31.13 2.43 14.20
N ALA A 533 31.03 3.11 13.06
CA ALA A 533 31.57 2.60 11.78
C ALA A 533 33.09 2.35 11.80
N SER A 534 33.83 3.10 12.63
CA SER A 534 35.27 2.90 12.84
C SER A 534 35.64 1.68 13.69
N GLY A 535 34.65 0.99 14.26
CA GLY A 535 34.86 -0.16 15.16
C GLY A 535 35.22 0.22 16.59
N LYS A 536 35.28 1.51 16.94
CA LYS A 536 35.58 1.98 18.31
C LYS A 536 34.43 1.79 19.29
N ALA A 537 33.21 1.61 18.79
CA ALA A 537 32.06 1.16 19.56
C ALA A 537 31.56 -0.18 19.03
N GLU A 538 31.46 -1.19 19.89
CA GLU A 538 30.96 -2.50 19.51
C GLU A 538 29.43 -2.52 19.40
N ILE A 539 28.75 -1.64 20.14
CA ILE A 539 27.29 -1.63 20.25
C ILE A 539 26.72 -0.25 19.88
N MET A 540 25.68 -0.25 19.06
CA MET A 540 24.87 0.94 18.79
C MET A 540 23.42 0.73 19.21
N VAL A 541 22.95 1.58 20.12
CA VAL A 541 21.54 1.67 20.54
C VAL A 541 20.86 2.78 19.77
N ALA A 542 19.76 2.49 19.08
CA ALA A 542 19.12 3.50 18.24
C ALA A 542 17.62 3.35 18.09
N THR A 543 17.00 4.38 17.53
CA THR A 543 15.61 4.35 17.07
C THR A 543 15.55 4.06 15.56
N THR A 544 14.35 4.18 14.95
CA THR A 544 14.11 4.03 13.50
C THR A 544 14.99 4.90 12.61
N VAL A 545 15.77 5.83 13.15
CA VAL A 545 16.70 6.68 12.40
C VAL A 545 17.80 5.89 11.67
N ILE A 546 18.14 4.67 12.14
CA ILE A 546 19.05 3.76 11.41
C ILE A 546 18.49 3.36 10.04
N GLU A 547 17.17 3.49 9.80
CA GLU A 547 16.57 3.30 8.48
C GLU A 547 17.29 4.11 7.39
N VAL A 548 18.03 5.17 7.72
CA VAL A 548 18.78 5.97 6.76
C VAL A 548 20.30 5.68 6.79
N GLY A 549 20.72 4.82 5.87
CA GLY A 549 21.89 5.11 5.02
C GLY A 549 23.30 5.05 5.59
N VAL A 550 23.62 4.19 6.58
CA VAL A 550 25.03 3.87 6.87
C VAL A 550 25.33 2.39 6.65
N ASN A 551 26.44 2.12 5.96
CA ASN A 551 26.98 0.78 5.73
C ASN A 551 28.02 0.48 6.80
N VAL A 552 27.78 -0.53 7.65
CA VAL A 552 28.79 -1.03 8.60
C VAL A 552 28.99 -2.52 8.31
N PRO A 553 29.99 -2.89 7.48
CA PRO A 553 30.20 -4.28 7.06
C PRO A 553 30.44 -5.26 8.21
N ASN A 554 31.02 -4.77 9.31
CA ASN A 554 31.34 -5.55 10.51
C ASN A 554 30.14 -5.73 11.47
N ALA A 555 29.02 -5.05 11.22
CA ALA A 555 27.81 -5.24 12.00
C ALA A 555 27.07 -6.50 11.55
N SER A 556 27.05 -7.50 12.43
CA SER A 556 26.56 -8.86 12.11
C SER A 556 25.24 -9.21 12.80
N VAL A 557 24.90 -8.53 13.91
CA VAL A 557 23.69 -8.81 14.69
C VAL A 557 22.80 -7.56 14.75
N MET A 558 21.52 -7.74 14.43
CA MET A 558 20.47 -6.74 14.56
C MET A 558 19.43 -7.24 15.57
N VAL A 559 19.33 -6.58 16.72
CA VAL A 559 18.29 -6.84 17.73
C VAL A 559 17.23 -5.76 17.65
N ILE A 560 15.99 -6.12 17.35
CA ILE A 560 14.86 -5.20 17.26
C ILE A 560 13.94 -5.43 18.46
N GLU A 561 13.92 -4.47 19.37
CA GLU A 561 13.09 -4.49 20.58
C GLU A 561 11.64 -4.15 20.26
N SER A 562 10.69 -4.78 20.94
CA SER A 562 9.24 -4.56 20.70
C SER A 562 8.88 -4.57 19.20
N SER A 563 9.37 -5.59 18.48
CA SER A 563 9.25 -5.72 17.02
C SER A 563 7.81 -5.66 16.51
N GLU A 564 6.83 -6.02 17.34
CA GLU A 564 5.40 -5.94 17.03
C GLU A 564 4.89 -4.52 16.76
N ARG A 565 5.62 -3.49 17.21
CA ARG A 565 5.29 -2.07 17.03
C ARG A 565 5.77 -1.52 15.68
N PHE A 566 6.66 -2.22 14.99
CA PHE A 566 7.15 -1.79 13.68
C PHE A 566 6.28 -2.32 12.55
N GLY A 567 6.20 -1.55 11.46
CA GLY A 567 5.68 -2.02 10.19
C GLY A 567 6.55 -3.12 9.59
N LEU A 568 5.98 -3.99 8.76
CA LEU A 568 6.73 -5.11 8.17
C LEU A 568 7.83 -4.60 7.21
N SER A 569 7.54 -3.55 6.46
CA SER A 569 8.50 -2.84 5.60
C SER A 569 9.67 -2.25 6.39
N GLN A 570 9.42 -1.66 7.57
CA GLN A 570 10.46 -1.13 8.45
C GLN A 570 11.35 -2.23 9.01
N LEU A 571 10.75 -3.34 9.47
CA LEU A 571 11.50 -4.51 9.94
C LEU A 571 12.42 -5.07 8.84
N HIS A 572 11.96 -5.11 7.59
CA HIS A 572 12.77 -5.55 6.46
C HIS A 572 13.94 -4.60 6.16
N GLN A 573 13.70 -3.29 6.19
CA GLN A 573 14.77 -2.31 6.03
C GLN A 573 15.83 -2.41 7.14
N LEU A 574 15.39 -2.53 8.39
CA LEU A 574 16.27 -2.71 9.55
C LEU A 574 17.06 -4.01 9.44
N ARG A 575 16.41 -5.12 9.06
CA ARG A 575 17.10 -6.39 8.77
C ARG A 575 18.18 -6.21 7.70
N GLY A 576 17.88 -5.48 6.63
CA GLY A 576 18.83 -5.20 5.54
C GLY A 576 20.04 -4.32 5.91
N ARG A 577 20.10 -3.80 7.15
CA ARG A 577 21.25 -3.04 7.66
C ARG A 577 22.41 -3.94 8.11
N VAL A 578 22.15 -5.22 8.35
CA VAL A 578 23.19 -6.25 8.60
C VAL A 578 23.37 -7.15 7.38
N GLY A 579 24.40 -8.02 7.38
CA GLY A 579 24.65 -8.93 6.25
C GLY A 579 25.27 -8.27 5.04
N ARG A 580 26.15 -7.28 5.27
CA ARG A 580 26.93 -6.58 4.23
C ARG A 580 28.37 -7.08 4.10
N GLY A 581 28.89 -7.79 5.11
CA GLY A 581 30.14 -8.54 5.03
C GLY A 581 29.95 -9.97 4.53
N ALA A 582 31.05 -10.72 4.42
CA ALA A 582 31.06 -12.15 4.06
C ALA A 582 30.55 -13.09 5.19
N GLU A 583 30.43 -12.52 6.40
CA GLU A 583 30.06 -13.24 7.60
C GLU A 583 28.55 -13.48 7.72
N GLN A 584 28.20 -14.59 8.37
CA GLN A 584 26.81 -14.90 8.67
C GLN A 584 26.23 -13.83 9.61
N SER A 585 25.11 -13.22 9.20
CA SER A 585 24.44 -12.19 9.98
C SER A 585 23.09 -12.68 10.51
N TYR A 586 22.66 -12.06 11.61
CA TYR A 586 21.50 -12.45 12.40
C TYR A 586 20.59 -11.27 12.65
N CYS A 587 19.28 -11.50 12.58
CA CYS A 587 18.28 -10.52 12.96
C CYS A 587 17.35 -11.14 14.01
N ILE A 588 17.36 -10.58 15.21
CA ILE A 588 16.61 -11.07 16.36
C ILE A 588 15.43 -10.12 16.60
N LEU A 589 14.23 -10.64 16.42
CA LEU A 589 12.99 -9.92 16.67
C LEU A 589 12.53 -10.21 18.09
N MET A 590 12.65 -9.24 18.99
CA MET A 590 12.17 -9.33 20.37
C MET A 590 10.73 -8.85 20.44
N THR A 591 9.84 -9.64 21.05
CA THR A 591 8.45 -9.23 21.28
C THR A 591 7.99 -9.49 22.71
N SER A 592 6.91 -8.81 23.11
CA SER A 592 6.14 -9.18 24.30
C SER A 592 5.45 -10.55 24.14
N ASP A 593 4.97 -11.13 25.24
CA ASP A 593 4.23 -12.40 25.23
C ASP A 593 2.83 -12.29 24.61
N LYS A 594 2.25 -11.08 24.58
CA LYS A 594 0.87 -10.83 24.14
C LYS A 594 0.86 -10.21 22.74
N LEU A 595 0.86 -11.06 21.72
CA LEU A 595 0.75 -10.64 20.32
C LEU A 595 -0.68 -10.75 19.78
N SER A 596 -1.13 -9.70 19.09
CA SER A 596 -2.35 -9.70 18.26
C SER A 596 -2.21 -10.68 17.08
N LYS A 597 -3.33 -11.04 16.44
CA LYS A 597 -3.30 -11.91 15.24
C LYS A 597 -2.47 -11.31 14.12
N GLU A 598 -2.60 -10.00 13.90
CA GLU A 598 -1.85 -9.27 12.87
C GLU A 598 -0.34 -9.23 13.16
N SER A 599 0.04 -8.90 14.40
CA SER A 599 1.44 -8.88 14.82
C SER A 599 2.09 -10.27 14.71
N ARG A 600 1.36 -11.35 15.01
CA ARG A 600 1.86 -12.73 14.80
C ARG A 600 2.13 -13.01 13.34
N THR A 601 1.22 -12.64 12.44
CA THR A 601 1.42 -12.81 10.99
C THR A 601 2.64 -12.03 10.52
N ARG A 602 2.82 -10.79 11.00
CA ARG A 602 3.96 -9.93 10.66
C ARG A 602 5.30 -10.56 11.05
N ILE A 603 5.46 -10.93 12.32
CA ILE A 603 6.70 -11.52 12.84
C ILE A 603 6.99 -12.87 12.19
N ARG A 604 5.96 -13.70 12.00
CA ARG A 604 6.09 -14.99 11.30
C ARG A 604 6.61 -14.80 9.87
N THR A 605 6.06 -13.83 9.15
CA THR A 605 6.49 -13.53 7.78
C THR A 605 7.97 -13.14 7.72
N MET A 606 8.44 -12.29 8.64
CA MET A 606 9.86 -11.92 8.73
C MET A 606 10.79 -13.12 8.99
N THR A 607 10.33 -14.11 9.76
CA THR A 607 11.13 -15.32 10.05
C THR A 607 11.12 -16.34 8.93
N GLU A 608 10.06 -16.39 8.10
CA GLU A 608 9.88 -17.40 7.06
C GLU A 608 10.57 -17.05 5.73
N THR A 609 10.78 -15.76 5.45
CA THR A 609 11.32 -15.33 4.15
C THR A 609 12.33 -14.19 4.28
N ASN A 610 13.38 -14.26 3.45
CA ASN A 610 14.31 -13.15 3.23
C ASN A 610 13.92 -12.27 2.02
N ASP A 611 12.99 -12.74 1.19
CA ASP A 611 12.56 -12.03 -0.01
C ASP A 611 11.70 -10.81 0.33
N GLY A 612 12.23 -9.61 0.07
CA GLY A 612 11.54 -8.35 0.30
C GLY A 612 10.26 -8.18 -0.53
N PHE A 613 10.10 -8.81 -1.70
CA PHE A 613 8.87 -8.73 -2.49
C PHE A 613 7.72 -9.45 -1.80
N LYS A 614 7.97 -10.68 -1.34
CA LYS A 614 6.99 -11.47 -0.57
C LYS A 614 6.59 -10.77 0.72
N ILE A 615 7.57 -10.15 1.39
CA ILE A 615 7.32 -9.38 2.62
C ILE A 615 6.38 -8.21 2.32
N SER A 616 6.64 -7.42 1.27
CA SER A 616 5.80 -6.27 0.95
C SER A 616 4.40 -6.65 0.48
N GLU A 617 4.20 -7.81 -0.14
CA GLU A 617 2.87 -8.34 -0.44
C GLU A 617 2.07 -8.62 0.84
N VAL A 618 2.71 -9.21 1.85
CA VAL A 618 2.05 -9.45 3.14
C VAL A 618 1.85 -8.14 3.92
N ASP A 619 2.79 -7.20 3.89
CA ASP A 619 2.63 -5.87 4.51
C ASP A 619 1.38 -5.17 3.94
N MET A 620 1.22 -5.25 2.63
CA MET A 620 0.06 -4.71 1.92
C MET A 620 -1.25 -5.43 2.29
N GLN A 621 -1.25 -6.75 2.44
CA GLN A 621 -2.43 -7.50 2.90
C GLN A 621 -2.85 -7.11 4.32
N LEU A 622 -1.88 -6.83 5.21
CA LEU A 622 -2.14 -6.48 6.61
C LEU A 622 -2.61 -5.03 6.76
N ARG A 623 -2.02 -4.09 6.02
CA ARG A 623 -2.33 -2.65 6.10
C ARG A 623 -3.51 -2.22 5.24
N GLY A 624 -3.78 -2.93 4.14
CA GLY A 624 -4.63 -2.45 3.07
C GLY A 624 -3.96 -1.32 2.24
N PRO A 625 -4.54 -0.96 1.08
CA PRO A 625 -3.91 -0.04 0.12
C PRO A 625 -3.85 1.44 0.57
N GLY A 626 -4.57 1.83 1.63
CA GLY A 626 -4.74 3.22 2.04
C GLY A 626 -3.54 3.85 2.78
N ASP A 627 -2.82 3.07 3.60
CA ASP A 627 -1.80 3.61 4.53
C ASP A 627 -0.38 3.74 3.94
N ILE A 628 -0.08 3.09 2.81
CA ILE A 628 1.26 3.11 2.19
C ILE A 628 1.67 4.53 1.72
N LEU A 629 0.70 5.43 1.56
CA LEU A 629 0.89 6.70 0.85
C LEU A 629 1.19 7.90 1.75
N GLY A 630 1.14 7.71 3.07
CA GLY A 630 1.23 8.83 4.00
C GLY A 630 0.01 9.75 3.91
N THR A 631 -0.38 10.30 5.05
CA THR A 631 -1.47 11.26 5.18
C THR A 631 -1.42 12.37 4.11
N GLN A 632 -2.54 12.51 3.37
CA GLN A 632 -2.89 13.64 2.50
C GLN A 632 -2.12 13.85 1.17
N GLN A 633 -1.82 12.79 0.41
CA GLN A 633 -1.73 12.97 -1.05
C GLN A 633 -3.12 12.86 -1.67
N SER A 634 -3.65 14.02 -2.05
CA SER A 634 -4.99 14.30 -2.55
C SER A 634 -5.29 13.75 -3.96
N GLY A 635 -5.00 12.46 -4.18
CA GLY A 635 -5.12 11.83 -5.49
C GLY A 635 -5.28 10.31 -5.52
N VAL A 636 -5.55 9.65 -4.39
CA VAL A 636 -5.90 8.22 -4.39
C VAL A 636 -7.22 8.05 -5.16
N VAL A 637 -7.21 7.21 -6.19
CA VAL A 637 -8.45 6.72 -6.79
C VAL A 637 -9.09 5.82 -5.75
N ASP A 638 -10.19 6.28 -5.16
CA ASP A 638 -10.97 5.50 -4.22
C ASP A 638 -11.76 4.44 -5.01
N PHE A 639 -11.16 3.26 -5.17
CA PHE A 639 -11.82 2.12 -5.81
C PHE A 639 -12.99 1.68 -4.92
N LYS A 640 -14.19 1.61 -5.49
CA LYS A 640 -15.39 1.29 -4.70
C LYS A 640 -15.50 -0.21 -4.46
N ARG A 641 -14.98 -1.04 -5.38
CA ARG A 641 -15.02 -2.50 -5.28
C ARG A 641 -13.68 -3.18 -5.56
N LEU A 642 -12.85 -2.62 -6.42
CA LEU A 642 -11.56 -3.22 -6.74
C LEU A 642 -10.61 -3.18 -5.54
N ASP A 643 -10.13 -4.36 -5.15
CA ASP A 643 -9.07 -4.51 -4.17
C ASP A 643 -7.75 -4.81 -4.89
N LEU A 644 -6.78 -3.90 -4.77
CA LEU A 644 -5.48 -4.01 -5.46
C LEU A 644 -4.67 -5.26 -5.08
N VAL A 645 -4.98 -5.84 -3.92
CA VAL A 645 -4.31 -7.01 -3.36
C VAL A 645 -5.00 -8.29 -3.83
N ASN A 646 -6.29 -8.38 -3.50
CA ASN A 646 -7.07 -9.61 -3.70
C ASN A 646 -7.42 -9.82 -5.18
N ASP A 647 -7.54 -8.74 -5.97
CA ASP A 647 -7.96 -8.79 -7.37
C ASP A 647 -6.80 -8.67 -8.37
N SER A 648 -5.59 -9.09 -7.98
CA SER A 648 -4.37 -9.03 -8.81
C SER A 648 -4.53 -9.68 -10.20
N ALA A 649 -5.29 -10.79 -10.28
CA ALA A 649 -5.59 -11.49 -11.53
C ALA A 649 -6.47 -10.64 -12.47
N ILE A 650 -7.45 -9.91 -11.93
CA ILE A 650 -8.31 -8.98 -12.69
C ILE A 650 -7.43 -7.86 -13.25
N ILE A 651 -6.56 -7.27 -12.43
CA ILE A 651 -5.66 -6.18 -12.84
C ILE A 651 -4.70 -6.61 -13.95
N LYS A 652 -4.16 -7.82 -13.87
CA LYS A 652 -3.30 -8.37 -14.93
C LYS A 652 -4.07 -8.54 -16.25
N THR A 653 -5.31 -9.01 -16.16
CA THR A 653 -6.17 -9.25 -17.32
C THR A 653 -6.61 -7.93 -17.98
N THR A 654 -7.02 -6.95 -17.18
CA THR A 654 -7.42 -5.62 -17.68
C THR A 654 -6.24 -4.92 -18.35
N LYS A 655 -5.04 -4.95 -17.76
CA LYS A 655 -3.84 -4.40 -18.38
C LYS A 655 -3.57 -5.02 -19.76
N ASN A 656 -3.51 -6.34 -19.84
CA ASN A 656 -3.26 -7.01 -21.12
C ASN A 656 -4.33 -6.67 -22.17
N THR A 657 -5.57 -6.44 -21.74
CA THR A 657 -6.67 -6.03 -22.62
C THR A 657 -6.49 -4.60 -23.12
N VAL A 658 -6.14 -3.67 -22.22
CA VAL A 658 -5.84 -2.27 -22.54
C VAL A 658 -4.64 -2.17 -23.50
N ASP A 659 -3.55 -2.88 -23.21
CA ASP A 659 -2.34 -2.88 -24.03
C ASP A 659 -2.67 -3.33 -25.46
N LYS A 660 -3.42 -4.44 -25.62
CA LYS A 660 -3.88 -4.92 -26.95
C LYS A 660 -4.77 -3.92 -27.69
N ILE A 661 -5.69 -3.26 -26.98
CA ILE A 661 -6.57 -2.25 -27.59
C ILE A 661 -5.76 -1.06 -28.09
N LEU A 662 -4.82 -0.57 -27.28
CA LEU A 662 -4.01 0.59 -27.62
C LEU A 662 -2.89 0.30 -28.63
N GLU A 663 -2.41 -0.94 -28.72
CA GLU A 663 -1.53 -1.38 -29.81
C GLU A 663 -2.25 -1.32 -31.17
N ALA A 664 -3.53 -1.71 -31.22
CA ALA A 664 -4.33 -1.72 -32.44
C ALA A 664 -5.02 -0.37 -32.74
N ASP A 665 -5.32 0.43 -31.72
CA ASP A 665 -6.04 1.71 -31.82
C ASP A 665 -5.56 2.71 -30.76
N PRO A 666 -4.37 3.31 -30.93
CA PRO A 666 -3.74 4.19 -29.94
C PRO A 666 -4.57 5.42 -29.54
N HIS A 667 -5.48 5.85 -30.44
CA HIS A 667 -6.32 7.04 -30.26
C HIS A 667 -7.80 6.71 -29.96
N LEU A 668 -8.14 5.42 -29.82
CA LEU A 668 -9.49 4.92 -29.61
C LEU A 668 -10.49 5.48 -30.64
N ASN A 669 -10.08 5.54 -31.91
CA ASN A 669 -10.89 6.12 -32.99
C ASN A 669 -11.73 5.08 -33.73
N ARG A 670 -11.51 3.78 -33.53
CA ARG A 670 -12.33 2.75 -34.15
C ARG A 670 -13.77 2.82 -33.63
N PRO A 671 -14.79 2.60 -34.47
CA PRO A 671 -16.20 2.67 -34.06
C PRO A 671 -16.50 1.82 -32.82
N ASP A 672 -15.96 0.61 -32.77
CA ASP A 672 -16.16 -0.33 -31.67
C ASP A 672 -15.58 0.19 -30.34
N ASN A 673 -14.52 1.02 -30.38
CA ASN A 673 -13.86 1.55 -29.18
C ASN A 673 -14.37 2.93 -28.76
N MET A 674 -15.26 3.57 -29.55
CA MET A 674 -15.80 4.89 -29.22
C MET A 674 -16.58 4.88 -27.90
N ILE A 675 -17.25 3.78 -27.56
CA ILE A 675 -18.00 3.65 -26.30
C ILE A 675 -17.07 3.78 -25.08
N ILE A 676 -15.89 3.15 -25.16
CA ILE A 676 -14.83 3.23 -24.15
C ILE A 676 -14.32 4.68 -24.04
N LYS A 677 -14.02 5.30 -25.18
CA LYS A 677 -13.52 6.68 -25.25
C LYS A 677 -14.51 7.68 -24.66
N ASN A 678 -15.78 7.59 -25.04
CA ASN A 678 -16.84 8.49 -24.57
C ASN A 678 -17.03 8.36 -23.06
N TYR A 679 -17.06 7.12 -22.55
CA TYR A 679 -17.14 6.87 -21.12
C TYR A 679 -15.93 7.42 -20.37
N TYR A 680 -14.71 7.13 -20.86
CA TYR A 680 -13.47 7.64 -20.27
C TYR A 680 -13.44 9.18 -20.24
N LEU A 681 -13.82 9.84 -21.33
CA LEU A 681 -13.86 11.31 -21.41
C LEU A 681 -14.90 11.92 -20.48
N LYS A 682 -16.04 11.26 -20.26
CA LYS A 682 -17.10 11.76 -19.37
C LYS A 682 -16.72 11.62 -17.89
N TYR A 683 -16.16 10.48 -17.50
CA TYR A 683 -15.98 10.15 -16.08
C TYR A 683 -14.56 10.35 -15.55
N TYR A 684 -13.53 10.30 -16.40
CA TYR A 684 -12.12 10.30 -15.98
C TYR A 684 -11.34 11.53 -16.48
N ARG A 685 -11.84 12.28 -17.47
CA ARG A 685 -11.21 13.52 -17.95
C ARG A 685 -11.24 14.59 -16.86
N GLY A 686 -10.07 15.09 -16.46
CA GLY A 686 -9.94 16.15 -15.44
C GLY A 686 -10.12 15.72 -13.97
N LYS A 687 -10.73 14.55 -13.69
CA LYS A 687 -10.76 13.96 -12.32
C LYS A 687 -9.44 13.33 -11.91
N ASN A 688 -8.62 12.92 -12.88
CA ASN A 688 -7.21 12.63 -12.65
C ASN A 688 -6.47 13.95 -12.39
N LYS A 689 -6.46 14.43 -11.14
CA LYS A 689 -5.72 15.63 -10.68
C LYS A 689 -4.23 15.61 -10.99
N TRP A 690 -3.71 14.48 -11.48
CA TRP A 690 -2.39 14.36 -12.09
C TRP A 690 -2.21 15.19 -13.37
N SER A 691 -3.31 15.63 -14.02
CA SER A 691 -3.26 16.49 -15.20
C SER A 691 -2.77 17.92 -14.92
N LYS A 692 -2.64 18.31 -13.64
CA LYS A 692 -2.08 19.61 -13.25
C LYS A 692 -0.57 19.57 -12.99
N ILE A 693 0.07 18.41 -13.12
CA ILE A 693 1.51 18.24 -12.88
C ILE A 693 2.18 17.46 -14.02
N SER A 694 1.69 17.65 -15.25
CA SER A 694 2.37 17.26 -16.48
C SER A 694 2.74 18.52 -17.23
#